data_AF-A0A3S1BS82-F1
#
_entry.id   AF-A0A3S1BS82-F1
#
_cell.length_a   1.000
_cell.length_b   1.000
_cell.length_c   1.000
_cell.angle_alpha   90.00
_cell.angle_beta   90.00
_cell.angle_gamma   90.00
#
_symmetry.space_group_name_H-M   'P 1'
#
loop_
_entity.id
_entity.type
_entity.pdbx_description
1 polymer ?
#
loop_
_entity_poly.entity_id
_entity_poly.type
_entity_poly.pdbx_seq_one_letter_code
_entity_poly.pdbx_strand_id
1 'polypeptide(L)'
;MTKYYYENNSFVIEQFHQAKPFSSFLPGMAGLKGIPMWTFYVNRGQAVCSFGIRDKNSAIMEFSPASITYKNVAANGFRTFIKILGKDTIYEPFQSARPDAEASRVMRISPNGLTIEETHTGYGLKTVVNYFNLPNDDYAALVRQVEIVNIGKEPVQLELMDGMPEILPYGVENSGFKEIGNLLRSWMEVYNLENDIPFYHVRSSTADEARVSAVTSGHFYLSFTGEGKRIAPIVDFEVVFGGNTSLMYPDHFAMTSLAELKEQPQYPVNKVPCGFSGASQSLAPGESLSLNTIIGHVNDIEKINTKADLLCSADYISRKREEAESLVEELTTDIATQTSSELFDAYAKQSYMDNFLRGGYPFIFDNEGEGFVVHLYSRKHGDLERDYNFFSIAPEYYSQGNGNFRDMNQNRRNDVFFNPKVGTFNIKMFYSLMQADGYNPLSVQGCSFNVKPENEGKLQEWIRTAVADQHEEVLKVCNGKFTPGKIVNFLADHEVQLNVTEEQLLSGVLALSQQNFEAGFGEGFWSDHWTYNMDLVDGYLDIFPDKKEELLFADETYAFYDSAAYVQPRSKKYVILQNQVRQYDALIEDEEKLKRLGRKMNDTNWLQTEGGKGEVYHTNLFVKMVSLALNKFSTLDPYGMGVEMEANKPGWNDAMNGLPGLIGSGMSETVELKRMVTFLLESMKEYGEKSIRLPEEIADLFEAVHQAVVNYQDGKTDSFTYWDVVALAREAYRERIRFGITGVEREVSLKVIEEGFSAFAVKIDEGISKAVELGDGIVPTYFRFEATEFERVVDANGNPELSSNGLQRAKVKSFEVYALPHFLEGPTRWMKTLNDPQQAKNIYDRIKKSGLYDKTTQMYQTSVSLDSESHEIGRMRAFTPGWLERESNFLHMSYKYLLGLLKAGLYEEYFEDLKTSLVPFLDPAVYGRSTLENSSFIATGSNPDPEVHGRGFVARLSGSTAEFLSMWRSMMAGKNVFKVREGQLTLTLSPILPSWLFDESGKVSFNFLGSTQVTYHNARRADTFGDNATVISSMKLIKRDGTFVNYDGAVIQGVDAIAVRDGEVSAIEVNME
;
A
#
# COMPACT_ATOMS: atom_id res chain seq x y z
N MET A 1 19.30 -29.11 9.31
CA MET A 1 18.38 -28.71 8.22
C MET A 1 17.40 -27.71 8.79
N THR A 2 17.22 -26.58 8.12
CA THR A 2 16.23 -25.56 8.48
C THR A 2 14.83 -26.15 8.34
N LYS A 3 13.98 -25.95 9.34
CA LYS A 3 12.57 -26.35 9.31
C LYS A 3 11.68 -25.13 9.39
N TYR A 4 10.50 -25.25 8.80
CA TYR A 4 9.50 -24.20 8.71
C TYR A 4 8.14 -24.78 9.09
N TYR A 5 7.38 -24.08 9.92
CA TYR A 5 6.03 -24.49 10.28
C TYR A 5 5.25 -23.31 10.86
N TYR A 6 3.93 -23.42 10.90
CA TYR A 6 3.03 -22.47 11.56
C TYR A 6 2.49 -23.13 12.83
N GLU A 7 2.55 -22.41 13.95
CA GLU A 7 2.10 -22.91 15.26
C GLU A 7 1.76 -21.70 16.15
N ASN A 8 0.67 -21.78 16.92
CA ASN A 8 0.30 -20.77 17.92
C ASN A 8 0.29 -19.32 17.37
N ASN A 9 -0.30 -19.11 16.20
CA ASN A 9 -0.36 -17.81 15.52
C ASN A 9 1.00 -17.20 15.14
N SER A 10 2.06 -18.02 15.06
CA SER A 10 3.38 -17.60 14.64
C SER A 10 3.92 -18.49 13.52
N PHE A 11 4.64 -17.87 12.58
CA PHE A 11 5.45 -18.62 11.61
C PHE A 11 6.84 -18.86 12.20
N VAL A 12 7.29 -20.12 12.22
CA VAL A 12 8.51 -20.54 12.91
C VAL A 12 9.57 -21.01 11.92
N ILE A 13 10.81 -20.56 12.12
CA ILE A 13 11.98 -20.94 11.32
C ILE A 13 13.08 -21.47 12.26
N GLU A 14 13.32 -22.78 12.23
CA GLU A 14 14.46 -23.41 12.90
C GLU A 14 15.74 -23.16 12.12
N GLN A 15 16.83 -22.87 12.83
CA GLN A 15 18.13 -22.46 12.27
C GLN A 15 17.99 -21.32 11.25
N PHE A 16 17.22 -20.28 11.59
CA PHE A 16 16.88 -19.16 10.70
C PHE A 16 18.09 -18.48 10.04
N HIS A 17 19.23 -18.43 10.74
CA HIS A 17 20.49 -17.88 10.23
C HIS A 17 21.09 -18.66 9.04
N GLN A 18 20.72 -19.93 8.88
CA GLN A 18 21.12 -20.79 7.75
C GLN A 18 20.09 -20.77 6.61
N ALA A 19 18.88 -20.25 6.88
CA ALA A 19 17.84 -20.12 5.87
C ALA A 19 18.22 -19.12 4.77
N LYS A 20 17.52 -19.21 3.63
CA LYS A 20 17.62 -18.20 2.55
C LYS A 20 17.43 -16.79 3.13
N PRO A 21 18.24 -15.80 2.76
CA PRO A 21 18.13 -14.46 3.33
C PRO A 21 16.81 -13.79 2.96
N PHE A 22 16.17 -13.13 3.92
CA PHE A 22 14.99 -12.29 3.71
C PHE A 22 14.96 -11.13 4.70
N SER A 23 14.23 -10.07 4.32
CA SER A 23 13.86 -8.96 5.21
C SER A 23 12.35 -8.87 5.34
N SER A 24 11.88 -8.36 6.47
CA SER A 24 10.47 -7.99 6.71
C SER A 24 10.43 -6.85 7.73
N PHE A 25 9.24 -6.49 8.22
CA PHE A 25 9.04 -5.39 9.16
C PHE A 25 7.96 -5.72 10.19
N LEU A 26 8.00 -5.06 11.34
CA LEU A 26 6.83 -4.96 12.24
C LEU A 26 5.85 -3.93 11.66
N PRO A 27 4.53 -4.15 11.79
CA PRO A 27 3.53 -3.38 11.05
C PRO A 27 3.48 -1.88 11.41
N GLY A 28 4.03 -1.47 12.56
CA GLY A 28 4.05 -0.06 12.97
C GLY A 28 2.68 0.49 13.36
N MET A 29 1.72 -0.40 13.67
CA MET A 29 0.39 -0.02 14.17
C MET A 29 0.49 0.30 15.67
N ALA A 30 0.27 1.56 16.01
CA ALA A 30 0.33 2.03 17.40
C ALA A 30 -1.07 2.26 18.02
N GLY A 31 -2.16 1.88 17.34
CA GLY A 31 -3.53 2.16 17.81
C GLY A 31 -3.95 3.61 17.54
N LEU A 32 -5.17 3.98 17.94
CA LEU A 32 -5.72 5.32 17.67
C LEU A 32 -4.95 6.42 18.43
N LYS A 33 -4.49 6.08 19.64
CA LYS A 33 -3.82 6.97 20.60
C LYS A 33 -2.35 6.62 20.78
N GLY A 34 -1.70 6.05 19.77
CA GLY A 34 -0.26 5.78 19.81
C GLY A 34 0.50 6.48 18.70
N ILE A 35 1.75 6.81 18.98
CA ILE A 35 2.68 7.37 17.98
C ILE A 35 3.43 6.21 17.29
N PRO A 36 3.35 6.07 15.96
CA PRO A 36 3.90 4.92 15.26
C PRO A 36 5.43 4.94 15.16
N MET A 37 6.03 3.75 15.26
CA MET A 37 7.43 3.46 14.96
C MET A 37 7.52 2.47 13.80
N TRP A 38 8.39 2.74 12.83
CA TRP A 38 8.72 1.76 11.79
C TRP A 38 9.91 0.91 12.24
N THR A 39 9.86 -0.41 11.98
CA THR A 39 10.89 -1.36 12.44
C THR A 39 11.11 -2.45 11.39
N PHE A 40 12.33 -2.54 10.87
CA PHE A 40 12.76 -3.54 9.90
C PHE A 40 13.64 -4.61 10.56
N TYR A 41 13.49 -5.84 10.09
CA TYR A 41 14.30 -6.97 10.54
C TYR A 41 14.71 -7.88 9.38
N VAL A 42 15.77 -8.65 9.61
CA VAL A 42 16.29 -9.69 8.70
C VAL A 42 16.46 -11.01 9.45
N ASN A 43 16.62 -12.13 8.74
CA ASN A 43 16.94 -13.42 9.37
C ASN A 43 18.45 -13.63 9.64
N ARG A 44 19.14 -12.58 10.08
CA ARG A 44 20.58 -12.58 10.38
C ARG A 44 20.84 -11.84 11.69
N GLY A 45 21.91 -12.20 12.39
CA GLY A 45 22.23 -11.65 13.71
C GLY A 45 21.04 -11.75 14.68
N GLN A 46 20.83 -10.69 15.46
CA GLN A 46 19.67 -10.57 16.35
C GLN A 46 18.41 -10.00 15.67
N ALA A 47 18.33 -10.11 14.34
CA ALA A 47 17.20 -9.76 13.49
C ALA A 47 16.90 -8.27 13.25
N VAL A 48 16.48 -7.50 14.26
CA VAL A 48 16.16 -6.07 14.05
C VAL A 48 17.40 -5.32 13.60
N CYS A 49 17.28 -4.61 12.48
CA CYS A 49 18.42 -4.05 11.76
C CYS A 49 18.26 -2.58 11.35
N SER A 50 17.05 -2.01 11.50
CA SER A 50 16.81 -0.57 11.38
C SER A 50 15.43 -0.25 11.95
N PHE A 51 15.29 0.87 12.66
CA PHE A 51 14.00 1.38 13.14
C PHE A 51 14.07 2.89 13.40
N GLY A 52 12.93 3.54 13.45
CA GLY A 52 12.83 4.98 13.68
C GLY A 52 11.41 5.52 13.57
N ILE A 53 11.29 6.84 13.53
CA ILE A 53 9.99 7.53 13.39
C ILE A 53 9.84 8.11 12.00
N ARG A 54 8.60 8.38 11.59
CA ARG A 54 8.27 9.08 10.34
C ARG A 54 8.73 8.38 9.06
N ASP A 55 10.01 8.46 8.74
CA ASP A 55 10.62 7.93 7.53
C ASP A 55 12.12 7.62 7.76
N LYS A 56 12.82 7.18 6.72
CA LYS A 56 14.24 6.84 6.80
C LYS A 56 15.17 8.02 7.16
N ASN A 57 14.71 9.28 7.12
CA ASN A 57 15.49 10.44 7.57
C ASN A 57 15.36 10.72 9.07
N SER A 58 14.66 9.86 9.82
CA SER A 58 14.59 9.92 11.29
C SER A 58 14.78 8.54 11.89
N ALA A 59 15.80 7.84 11.39
CA ALA A 59 16.23 6.53 11.85
C ALA A 59 16.96 6.64 13.20
N ILE A 60 16.64 5.76 14.15
CA ILE A 60 17.38 5.55 15.40
C ILE A 60 18.53 4.58 15.14
N MET A 61 18.25 3.50 14.41
CA MET A 61 19.24 2.56 13.90
C MET A 61 19.31 2.71 12.37
N GLU A 62 20.53 2.90 11.84
CA GLU A 62 20.79 3.26 10.45
C GLU A 62 19.97 2.42 9.44
N PHE A 63 19.30 3.10 8.51
CA PHE A 63 18.60 2.43 7.42
C PHE A 63 19.58 2.03 6.33
N SER A 64 19.56 0.78 5.87
CA SER A 64 20.37 0.33 4.72
C SER A 64 19.60 -0.66 3.83
N PRO A 65 19.84 -0.67 2.50
CA PRO A 65 19.28 -1.67 1.60
C PRO A 65 19.59 -3.11 2.07
N ALA A 66 18.67 -4.05 1.80
CA ALA A 66 18.74 -5.42 2.30
C ALA A 66 20.10 -6.10 2.00
N SER A 67 20.65 -5.87 0.80
CA SER A 67 21.93 -6.44 0.37
C SER A 67 23.13 -6.01 1.21
N ILE A 68 23.08 -4.80 1.80
CA ILE A 68 24.08 -4.27 2.74
C ILE A 68 23.77 -4.78 4.15
N THR A 69 22.49 -4.72 4.53
CA THR A 69 22.01 -5.11 5.86
C THR A 69 22.32 -6.56 6.22
N TYR A 70 22.19 -7.50 5.28
CA TYR A 70 22.55 -8.91 5.53
C TYR A 70 24.02 -9.10 5.95
N LYS A 71 24.90 -8.20 5.54
CA LYS A 71 26.34 -8.23 5.87
C LYS A 71 26.60 -7.53 7.21
N ASN A 72 25.98 -6.37 7.41
CA ASN A 72 26.35 -5.46 8.50
C ASN A 72 25.54 -5.65 9.78
N VAL A 73 24.39 -6.35 9.76
CA VAL A 73 23.54 -6.49 10.97
C VAL A 73 24.27 -7.14 12.15
N ALA A 74 25.27 -7.99 11.90
CA ALA A 74 26.09 -8.59 12.96
C ALA A 74 27.01 -7.57 13.65
N ALA A 75 27.32 -6.45 12.99
CA ALA A 75 28.11 -5.36 13.54
C ALA A 75 27.20 -4.24 14.07
N ASN A 76 26.25 -3.78 13.26
CA ASN A 76 25.49 -2.54 13.51
C ASN A 76 24.12 -2.79 14.19
N GLY A 77 23.63 -4.04 14.20
CA GLY A 77 22.38 -4.40 14.86
C GLY A 77 22.53 -4.55 16.37
N PHE A 78 21.49 -5.05 17.04
CA PHE A 78 21.58 -5.38 18.47
C PHE A 78 22.64 -6.45 18.75
N ARG A 79 23.36 -6.31 19.85
CA ARG A 79 24.43 -7.20 20.32
C ARG A 79 24.22 -7.55 21.79
N THR A 80 24.44 -8.82 22.11
CA THR A 80 24.35 -9.34 23.48
C THR A 80 25.65 -10.07 23.79
N PHE A 81 26.39 -9.62 24.80
CA PHE A 81 27.67 -10.19 25.21
C PHE A 81 27.54 -10.76 26.61
N ILE A 82 27.95 -12.01 26.79
CA ILE A 82 27.87 -12.74 28.06
C ILE A 82 29.28 -13.14 28.48
N LYS A 83 29.75 -12.56 29.58
CA LYS A 83 30.98 -13.00 30.25
C LYS A 83 30.62 -13.98 31.34
N ILE A 84 31.08 -15.23 31.21
CA ILE A 84 30.90 -16.25 32.25
C ILE A 84 32.16 -16.28 33.12
N LEU A 85 32.01 -16.08 34.42
CA LEU A 85 33.14 -16.05 35.34
C LEU A 85 33.85 -17.40 35.35
N GLY A 86 35.18 -17.37 35.22
CA GLY A 86 36.01 -18.59 35.09
C GLY A 86 36.16 -19.12 33.66
N LYS A 87 35.59 -18.45 32.65
CA LYS A 87 35.88 -18.69 31.23
C LYS A 87 36.62 -17.49 30.62
N ASP A 88 37.61 -17.77 29.76
CA ASP A 88 38.45 -16.74 29.13
C ASP A 88 37.81 -16.10 27.87
N THR A 89 36.59 -16.48 27.51
CA THR A 89 35.93 -16.05 26.27
C THR A 89 34.58 -15.41 26.56
N ILE A 90 34.29 -14.30 25.87
CA ILE A 90 32.94 -13.74 25.78
C ILE A 90 32.09 -14.64 24.87
N TYR A 91 30.92 -15.03 25.35
CA TYR A 91 29.92 -15.71 24.56
C TYR A 91 28.94 -14.68 23.98
N GLU A 92 28.71 -14.75 22.67
CA GLU A 92 27.78 -13.89 21.95
C GLU A 92 26.70 -14.77 21.28
N PRO A 93 25.49 -14.87 21.85
CA PRO A 93 24.40 -15.59 21.20
C PRO A 93 24.06 -14.97 19.84
N PHE A 94 23.57 -15.80 18.92
CA PHE A 94 23.19 -15.44 17.55
C PHE A 94 24.33 -15.01 16.62
N GLN A 95 25.59 -15.04 17.07
CA GLN A 95 26.74 -14.75 16.21
C GLN A 95 26.79 -15.68 14.99
N SER A 96 27.09 -15.15 13.81
CA SER A 96 27.19 -15.95 12.58
C SER A 96 28.55 -15.85 11.90
N ALA A 97 29.59 -15.46 12.64
CA ALA A 97 30.94 -15.33 12.10
C ALA A 97 31.55 -16.69 11.74
N ARG A 98 31.16 -17.74 12.47
CA ARG A 98 31.55 -19.13 12.21
C ARG A 98 30.40 -20.10 12.53
N PRO A 99 30.35 -21.27 11.86
CA PRO A 99 29.43 -22.33 12.22
C PRO A 99 29.57 -22.72 13.69
N ASP A 100 28.44 -22.93 14.35
CA ASP A 100 28.36 -23.34 15.74
C ASP A 100 27.41 -24.53 15.85
N ALA A 101 27.97 -25.73 16.07
CA ALA A 101 27.20 -26.96 16.12
C ALA A 101 26.47 -27.16 17.46
N GLU A 102 26.84 -26.41 18.50
CA GLU A 102 26.23 -26.48 19.82
C GLU A 102 25.04 -25.50 19.97
N ALA A 103 24.87 -24.59 19.01
CA ALA A 103 23.78 -23.62 18.97
C ALA A 103 22.58 -24.09 18.14
N SER A 104 21.40 -24.06 18.76
CA SER A 104 20.10 -24.24 18.10
C SER A 104 19.33 -22.93 18.15
N ARG A 105 19.05 -22.35 16.99
CA ARG A 105 18.42 -21.02 16.86
C ARG A 105 17.03 -21.12 16.28
N VAL A 106 16.05 -20.42 16.85
CA VAL A 106 14.68 -20.39 16.36
C VAL A 106 14.25 -18.94 16.19
N MET A 107 13.52 -18.65 15.11
CA MET A 107 12.84 -17.37 14.89
C MET A 107 11.33 -17.62 14.83
N ARG A 108 10.55 -16.86 15.57
CA ARG A 108 9.08 -16.88 15.57
C ARG A 108 8.58 -15.50 15.15
N ILE A 109 7.84 -15.47 14.05
CA ILE A 109 7.27 -14.25 13.47
C ILE A 109 5.79 -14.24 13.84
N SER A 110 5.40 -13.29 14.67
CA SER A 110 4.00 -13.05 15.06
C SER A 110 3.47 -11.80 14.33
N PRO A 111 2.15 -11.59 14.25
CA PRO A 111 1.58 -10.49 13.46
C PRO A 111 2.11 -9.09 13.85
N ASN A 112 2.41 -8.85 15.13
CA ASN A 112 2.98 -7.59 15.64
C ASN A 112 4.20 -7.80 16.56
N GLY A 113 4.95 -8.87 16.34
CA GLY A 113 6.08 -9.20 17.20
C GLY A 113 7.07 -10.14 16.55
N LEU A 114 8.28 -10.17 17.11
CA LEU A 114 9.34 -11.06 16.67
C LEU A 114 10.06 -11.63 17.89
N THR A 115 10.19 -12.95 17.93
CA THR A 115 10.98 -13.65 18.94
C THR A 115 12.10 -14.42 18.29
N ILE A 116 13.32 -14.31 18.82
CA ILE A 116 14.42 -15.20 18.47
C ILE A 116 14.95 -15.90 19.74
N GLU A 117 15.30 -17.17 19.58
CA GLU A 117 15.79 -18.00 20.68
C GLU A 117 17.09 -18.69 20.25
N GLU A 118 18.09 -18.73 21.11
CA GLU A 118 19.26 -19.60 20.95
C GLU A 118 19.39 -20.49 22.18
N THR A 119 19.44 -21.79 21.97
CA THR A 119 19.83 -22.78 22.98
C THR A 119 21.24 -23.25 22.67
N HIS A 120 22.18 -23.04 23.58
CA HIS A 120 23.58 -23.42 23.39
C HIS A 120 24.02 -24.47 24.41
N THR A 121 24.25 -25.70 23.95
CA THR A 121 24.55 -26.84 24.83
C THR A 121 25.92 -26.73 25.50
N GLY A 122 26.93 -26.20 24.81
CA GLY A 122 28.30 -26.04 25.35
C GLY A 122 28.43 -25.02 26.49
N TYR A 123 27.64 -23.95 26.46
CA TYR A 123 27.57 -22.96 27.55
C TYR A 123 26.49 -23.30 28.58
N GLY A 124 25.52 -24.17 28.27
CA GLY A 124 24.40 -24.49 29.15
C GLY A 124 23.45 -23.32 29.33
N LEU A 125 23.30 -22.48 28.29
CA LEU A 125 22.47 -21.27 28.32
C LEU A 125 21.40 -21.30 27.24
N LYS A 126 20.25 -20.72 27.54
CA LYS A 126 19.23 -20.33 26.56
C LYS A 126 19.08 -18.81 26.58
N THR A 127 19.17 -18.18 25.42
CA THR A 127 18.92 -16.75 25.22
C THR A 127 17.63 -16.57 24.45
N VAL A 128 16.71 -15.74 24.97
CA VAL A 128 15.45 -15.37 24.30
C VAL A 128 15.42 -13.86 24.10
N VAL A 129 15.12 -13.41 22.89
CA VAL A 129 14.95 -12.00 22.57
C VAL A 129 13.58 -11.77 21.98
N ASN A 130 12.81 -10.85 22.56
CA ASN A 130 11.49 -10.45 22.09
C ASN A 130 11.47 -8.98 21.65
N TYR A 131 10.79 -8.71 20.54
CA TYR A 131 10.58 -7.36 20.00
C TYR A 131 9.10 -7.09 19.75
N PHE A 132 8.64 -5.90 20.12
CA PHE A 132 7.34 -5.36 19.71
C PHE A 132 7.36 -3.83 19.75
N ASN A 133 6.52 -3.19 18.92
CA ASN A 133 6.33 -1.75 18.96
C ASN A 133 5.30 -1.38 20.02
N LEU A 134 5.56 -0.31 20.77
CA LEU A 134 4.69 0.14 21.84
C LEU A 134 3.38 0.72 21.28
N PRO A 135 2.20 0.19 21.67
CA PRO A 135 0.91 0.72 21.25
C PRO A 135 0.34 1.72 22.28
N ASN A 136 -0.58 2.58 21.82
CA ASN A 136 -1.45 3.44 22.63
C ASN A 136 -0.69 4.22 23.72
N ASP A 137 0.38 4.91 23.35
CA ASP A 137 1.13 5.79 24.24
C ASP A 137 1.56 7.08 23.51
N ASP A 138 1.87 8.12 24.28
CA ASP A 138 2.16 9.48 23.79
C ASP A 138 3.57 9.66 23.22
N TYR A 139 4.26 8.56 22.95
CA TYR A 139 5.59 8.49 22.36
C TYR A 139 5.73 7.22 21.50
N ALA A 140 6.68 7.24 20.57
CA ALA A 140 6.98 6.08 19.74
C ALA A 140 8.12 5.28 20.37
N ALA A 141 7.98 3.95 20.49
CA ALA A 141 9.07 3.11 20.99
C ALA A 141 9.06 1.67 20.45
N LEU A 142 10.27 1.11 20.36
CA LEU A 142 10.53 -0.31 20.22
C LEU A 142 10.89 -0.85 21.61
N VAL A 143 10.21 -1.91 22.03
CA VAL A 143 10.56 -2.66 23.25
C VAL A 143 11.37 -3.88 22.85
N ARG A 144 12.55 -4.01 23.46
CA ARG A 144 13.43 -5.18 23.38
C ARG A 144 13.49 -5.84 24.75
N GLN A 145 13.22 -7.13 24.82
CA GLN A 145 13.46 -7.92 26.03
C GLN A 145 14.48 -9.01 25.75
N VAL A 146 15.48 -9.17 26.61
CA VAL A 146 16.50 -10.21 26.55
C VAL A 146 16.47 -11.01 27.84
N GLU A 147 16.25 -12.31 27.72
CA GLU A 147 16.27 -13.26 28.83
C GLU A 147 17.38 -14.29 28.64
N ILE A 148 18.22 -14.47 29.67
CA ILE A 148 19.26 -15.50 29.73
C ILE A 148 18.87 -16.52 30.79
N VAL A 149 18.62 -17.77 30.38
CA VAL A 149 18.24 -18.87 31.27
C VAL A 149 19.39 -19.85 31.42
N ASN A 150 19.72 -20.22 32.66
CA ASN A 150 20.65 -21.33 32.93
C ASN A 150 19.93 -22.66 32.74
N ILE A 151 20.21 -23.35 31.64
CA ILE A 151 19.68 -24.69 31.33
C ILE A 151 20.68 -25.80 31.69
N GLY A 152 21.82 -25.43 32.27
CA GLY A 152 22.82 -26.34 32.79
C GLY A 152 22.41 -27.00 34.11
N LYS A 153 23.31 -27.80 34.67
CA LYS A 153 23.10 -28.51 35.95
C LYS A 153 23.74 -27.82 37.15
N GLU A 154 24.64 -26.87 36.90
CA GLU A 154 25.40 -26.16 37.94
C GLU A 154 25.06 -24.66 37.89
N PRO A 155 25.17 -23.95 39.02
CA PRO A 155 25.06 -22.50 39.03
C PRO A 155 26.12 -21.84 38.14
N VAL A 156 25.75 -20.77 37.44
CA VAL A 156 26.65 -19.97 36.61
C VAL A 156 26.68 -18.54 37.13
N GLN A 157 27.87 -17.94 37.23
CA GLN A 157 28.02 -16.52 37.51
C GLN A 157 28.39 -15.79 36.22
N LEU A 158 27.64 -14.77 35.86
CA LEU A 158 27.83 -14.05 34.60
C LEU A 158 27.69 -12.53 34.73
N GLU A 159 28.31 -11.84 33.79
CA GLU A 159 28.06 -10.43 33.46
C GLU A 159 27.46 -10.37 32.05
N LEU A 160 26.30 -9.73 31.93
CA LEU A 160 25.58 -9.50 30.69
C LEU A 160 25.76 -8.05 30.25
N MET A 161 25.99 -7.85 28.96
CA MET A 161 25.96 -6.53 28.30
C MET A 161 25.08 -6.65 27.06
N ASP A 162 23.99 -5.88 26.99
CA ASP A 162 23.03 -5.89 25.88
C ASP A 162 22.81 -4.48 25.34
N GLY A 163 22.72 -4.33 24.02
CA GLY A 163 22.49 -3.03 23.41
C GLY A 163 22.83 -2.94 21.94
N MET A 164 23.09 -1.74 21.46
CA MET A 164 23.46 -1.46 20.06
C MET A 164 24.73 -0.60 19.98
N PRO A 165 25.65 -0.91 19.05
CA PRO A 165 26.92 -0.18 18.90
C PRO A 165 26.79 1.26 18.42
N GLU A 166 25.74 1.57 17.67
CA GLU A 166 25.52 2.89 17.10
C GLU A 166 24.04 3.28 17.22
N ILE A 167 23.80 4.50 17.68
CA ILE A 167 22.50 5.17 17.73
C ILE A 167 22.64 6.48 16.97
N LEU A 168 21.80 6.68 15.97
CA LEU A 168 21.74 7.95 15.25
C LEU A 168 20.87 8.93 16.05
N PRO A 169 21.42 10.08 16.47
CA PRO A 169 20.64 11.11 17.14
C PRO A 169 19.56 11.73 16.23
N TYR A 170 18.49 12.23 16.82
CA TYR A 170 17.43 12.91 16.06
C TYR A 170 17.99 14.14 15.34
N GLY A 171 17.62 14.32 14.07
CA GLY A 171 18.12 15.39 13.20
C GLY A 171 19.23 14.96 12.23
N VAL A 172 19.59 13.67 12.22
CA VAL A 172 20.54 13.08 11.26
C VAL A 172 19.76 12.43 10.10
N GLU A 173 19.86 13.04 8.91
CA GLU A 173 19.22 12.50 7.70
C GLU A 173 20.00 11.30 7.13
N ASN A 174 19.30 10.35 6.50
CA ASN A 174 19.91 9.09 6.03
C ASN A 174 20.91 9.29 4.87
N SER A 175 20.64 10.19 3.91
CA SER A 175 21.63 10.52 2.87
C SER A 175 22.82 11.27 3.47
N GLY A 176 22.55 12.26 4.32
CA GLY A 176 23.57 13.06 5.00
C GLY A 176 24.56 12.21 5.78
N PHE A 177 24.08 11.24 6.57
CA PHE A 177 24.97 10.35 7.34
C PHE A 177 25.90 9.52 6.45
N LYS A 178 25.40 9.02 5.32
CA LYS A 178 26.18 8.19 4.40
C LYS A 178 27.20 8.97 3.58
N GLU A 179 26.89 10.22 3.27
CA GLU A 179 27.74 11.07 2.43
C GLU A 179 28.78 11.85 3.25
N ILE A 180 28.40 12.35 4.43
CA ILE A 180 29.21 13.25 5.27
C ILE A 180 29.20 12.90 6.78
N GLY A 181 28.98 11.63 7.15
CA GLY A 181 28.85 11.18 8.55
C GLY A 181 30.00 11.59 9.48
N ASN A 182 31.24 11.64 8.99
CA ASN A 182 32.40 12.10 9.79
C ASN A 182 32.30 13.58 10.21
N LEU A 183 31.63 14.42 9.41
CA LEU A 183 31.33 15.80 9.77
C LEU A 183 30.14 15.83 10.74
N LEU A 184 29.05 15.11 10.43
CA LEU A 184 27.81 15.13 11.21
C LEU A 184 27.97 14.70 12.67
N ARG A 185 28.91 13.80 12.99
CA ARG A 185 29.21 13.45 14.39
C ARG A 185 29.56 14.65 15.27
N SER A 186 30.02 15.75 14.68
CA SER A 186 30.37 16.99 15.40
C SER A 186 29.14 17.69 16.00
N TRP A 187 27.93 17.41 15.51
CA TRP A 187 26.66 17.92 16.04
C TRP A 187 26.00 16.99 17.05
N MET A 188 26.41 15.72 17.09
CA MET A 188 25.82 14.70 17.95
C MET A 188 26.15 14.99 19.42
N GLU A 189 25.13 14.81 20.27
CA GLU A 189 25.21 14.95 21.71
C GLU A 189 24.23 13.98 22.40
N VAL A 190 24.61 13.52 23.59
CA VAL A 190 23.75 12.76 24.48
C VAL A 190 23.72 13.43 25.85
N TYR A 191 22.53 13.75 26.37
CA TYR A 191 22.34 14.29 27.72
C TYR A 191 21.34 13.44 28.54
N ASN A 192 20.92 13.93 29.72
CA ASN A 192 19.97 13.27 30.64
C ASN A 192 20.55 11.99 31.30
N LEU A 193 21.88 11.91 31.39
CA LEU A 193 22.59 10.75 31.95
C LEU A 193 22.37 10.63 33.47
N GLU A 194 22.13 11.75 34.15
CA GLU A 194 21.84 11.84 35.59
C GLU A 194 20.53 11.15 36.00
N ASN A 195 19.62 10.93 35.04
CA ASN A 195 18.35 10.24 35.25
C ASN A 195 18.40 8.75 34.86
N ASP A 196 19.55 8.25 34.41
CA ASP A 196 19.75 6.92 33.83
C ASP A 196 18.96 6.70 32.52
N ILE A 197 18.57 7.78 31.82
CA ILE A 197 17.79 7.73 30.57
C ILE A 197 18.46 8.63 29.52
N PRO A 198 19.50 8.15 28.83
CA PRO A 198 20.18 8.94 27.81
C PRO A 198 19.22 9.45 26.73
N PHE A 199 19.41 10.72 26.34
CA PHE A 199 18.64 11.38 25.30
C PHE A 199 19.53 11.87 24.16
N TYR A 200 19.26 11.41 22.95
CA TYR A 200 20.10 11.52 21.76
C TYR A 200 19.50 12.52 20.77
N HIS A 201 20.19 13.64 20.57
CA HIS A 201 19.78 14.68 19.61
C HIS A 201 20.99 15.39 18.98
N VAL A 202 20.75 16.22 17.97
CA VAL A 202 21.75 17.17 17.45
C VAL A 202 21.64 18.52 18.17
N ARG A 203 22.79 19.15 18.45
CA ARG A 203 22.87 20.45 19.16
C ARG A 203 22.14 21.61 18.47
N SER A 204 22.08 21.58 17.15
CA SER A 204 21.46 22.62 16.34
C SER A 204 21.02 22.07 14.99
N SER A 205 20.23 22.85 14.24
CA SER A 205 20.00 22.58 12.82
C SER A 205 21.33 22.36 12.09
N THR A 206 21.37 21.32 11.25
CA THR A 206 22.54 20.88 10.46
C THR A 206 22.60 21.49 9.07
N ALA A 207 21.54 22.19 8.64
CA ALA A 207 21.46 22.88 7.36
C ALA A 207 22.38 24.12 7.32
N ASP A 208 22.99 24.36 6.16
CA ASP A 208 23.83 25.54 5.89
C ASP A 208 22.93 26.77 5.62
N GLU A 209 22.27 27.26 6.68
CA GLU A 209 21.34 28.38 6.64
C GLU A 209 21.71 29.47 7.67
N ALA A 210 21.42 30.73 7.33
CA ALA A 210 21.69 31.87 8.21
C ALA A 210 20.86 31.85 9.52
N ARG A 211 19.76 31.09 9.55
CA ARG A 211 18.90 30.94 10.73
C ARG A 211 19.12 29.57 11.34
N VAL A 212 19.89 29.54 12.42
CA VAL A 212 20.09 28.33 13.23
C VAL A 212 18.93 28.17 14.21
N SER A 213 18.39 26.95 14.35
CA SER A 213 17.35 26.61 15.33
C SER A 213 17.81 25.50 16.27
N ALA A 214 17.33 25.52 17.51
CA ALA A 214 17.55 24.46 18.48
C ALA A 214 16.63 23.27 18.19
N VAL A 215 17.12 22.05 18.38
CA VAL A 215 16.35 20.81 18.23
C VAL A 215 16.00 20.29 19.62
N THR A 216 14.71 20.35 19.97
CA THR A 216 14.21 19.97 21.31
C THR A 216 13.72 18.51 21.40
N SER A 217 13.25 17.94 20.29
CA SER A 217 12.90 16.52 20.21
C SER A 217 14.15 15.64 20.12
N GLY A 218 14.03 14.38 20.53
CA GLY A 218 15.17 13.47 20.54
C GLY A 218 14.76 12.02 20.76
N HIS A 219 15.74 11.13 20.70
CA HIS A 219 15.56 9.72 20.98
C HIS A 219 15.94 9.41 22.42
N PHE A 220 15.28 8.46 23.08
CA PHE A 220 15.63 8.04 24.44
C PHE A 220 15.96 6.55 24.50
N TYR A 221 16.77 6.16 25.48
CA TYR A 221 17.15 4.77 25.74
C TYR A 221 16.95 4.44 27.21
N LEU A 222 15.89 3.72 27.57
CA LEU A 222 15.57 3.36 28.95
C LEU A 222 15.78 1.85 29.15
N SER A 223 16.62 1.44 30.10
CA SER A 223 16.87 0.03 30.41
C SER A 223 16.68 -0.32 31.89
N PHE A 224 16.20 -1.53 32.15
CA PHE A 224 15.93 -2.03 33.50
C PHE A 224 15.97 -3.56 33.56
N THR A 225 16.20 -4.12 34.76
CA THR A 225 16.17 -5.57 35.00
C THR A 225 14.73 -6.11 35.04
N GLY A 226 14.56 -7.43 35.05
CA GLY A 226 13.24 -8.07 35.21
C GLY A 226 12.51 -7.65 36.49
N GLU A 227 13.23 -7.30 37.55
CA GLU A 227 12.69 -6.80 38.83
C GLU A 227 12.34 -5.31 38.80
N GLY A 228 12.55 -4.64 37.66
CA GLY A 228 12.24 -3.22 37.48
C GLY A 228 13.33 -2.25 37.93
N LYS A 229 14.54 -2.75 38.22
CA LYS A 229 15.65 -1.89 38.61
C LYS A 229 16.25 -1.20 37.38
N ARG A 230 16.19 0.13 37.33
CA ARG A 230 16.84 0.95 36.30
C ARG A 230 18.34 0.68 36.17
N ILE A 231 18.84 0.74 34.94
CA ILE A 231 20.24 0.52 34.57
C ILE A 231 20.72 1.74 33.80
N ALA A 232 21.72 2.43 34.36
CA ALA A 232 22.47 3.48 33.67
C ALA A 232 23.12 2.92 32.38
N PRO A 233 22.73 3.38 31.18
CA PRO A 233 23.32 2.88 29.95
C PRO A 233 24.71 3.49 29.67
N ILE A 234 25.56 2.72 29.00
CA ILE A 234 26.82 3.16 28.42
C ILE A 234 26.51 3.73 27.01
N VAL A 235 26.90 4.98 26.81
CA VAL A 235 26.63 5.80 25.62
C VAL A 235 27.85 6.08 24.77
N ASP A 236 29.05 5.79 25.29
CA ASP A 236 30.32 5.89 24.56
C ASP A 236 30.81 4.51 24.15
N PHE A 237 30.84 4.22 22.84
CA PHE A 237 31.20 2.91 22.33
C PHE A 237 32.63 2.50 22.73
N GLU A 238 33.55 3.45 22.94
CA GLU A 238 34.93 3.17 23.33
C GLU A 238 35.02 2.58 24.75
N VAL A 239 34.00 2.80 25.60
CA VAL A 239 33.93 2.15 26.92
C VAL A 239 33.66 0.66 26.78
N VAL A 240 32.93 0.23 25.75
CA VAL A 240 32.62 -1.20 25.51
C VAL A 240 33.70 -1.86 24.63
N PHE A 241 34.06 -1.20 23.54
CA PHE A 241 34.91 -1.75 22.47
C PHE A 241 36.37 -1.28 22.51
N GLY A 242 36.73 -0.32 23.37
CA GLY A 242 38.05 0.29 23.35
C GLY A 242 38.36 0.94 22.00
N GLY A 243 39.58 0.75 21.50
CA GLY A 243 40.00 1.24 20.18
C GLY A 243 39.49 0.40 19.00
N ASN A 244 38.67 -0.62 19.24
CA ASN A 244 38.18 -1.50 18.18
C ASN A 244 37.02 -0.87 17.40
N THR A 245 37.37 -0.08 16.38
CA THR A 245 36.40 0.60 15.50
C THR A 245 35.65 -0.34 14.53
N SER A 246 35.96 -1.64 14.52
CA SER A 246 35.11 -2.62 13.81
C SER A 246 33.81 -2.90 14.56
N LEU A 247 33.75 -2.61 15.86
CA LEU A 247 32.63 -2.89 16.77
C LEU A 247 32.23 -4.39 16.82
N MET A 248 33.09 -5.27 16.30
CA MET A 248 32.80 -6.70 16.20
C MET A 248 33.01 -7.44 17.51
N TYR A 249 33.97 -7.04 18.34
CA TYR A 249 34.28 -7.71 19.61
C TYR A 249 34.48 -6.68 20.72
N PRO A 250 33.88 -6.86 21.91
CA PRO A 250 33.89 -5.86 22.96
C PRO A 250 35.20 -5.94 23.77
N ASP A 251 36.31 -5.50 23.17
CA ASP A 251 37.67 -5.66 23.72
C ASP A 251 37.76 -5.19 25.19
N HIS A 252 37.17 -4.05 25.51
CA HIS A 252 37.26 -3.50 26.85
C HIS A 252 36.40 -4.28 27.84
N PHE A 253 35.14 -4.59 27.49
CA PHE A 253 34.31 -5.47 28.33
C PHE A 253 34.90 -6.86 28.51
N ALA A 254 35.66 -7.38 27.55
CA ALA A 254 36.34 -8.66 27.71
C ALA A 254 37.45 -8.61 28.78
N MET A 255 38.08 -7.45 29.00
CA MET A 255 39.24 -7.30 29.90
C MET A 255 38.89 -6.77 31.29
N THR A 256 37.79 -6.05 31.46
CA THR A 256 37.40 -5.39 32.73
C THR A 256 36.04 -5.88 33.21
N SER A 257 35.78 -5.84 34.51
CA SER A 257 34.45 -6.18 35.06
C SER A 257 33.39 -5.14 34.65
N LEU A 258 32.13 -5.54 34.66
CA LEU A 258 31.02 -4.63 34.39
C LEU A 258 30.98 -3.45 35.37
N ALA A 259 31.33 -3.69 36.64
CA ALA A 259 31.41 -2.64 37.65
C ALA A 259 32.50 -1.61 37.31
N GLU A 260 33.69 -2.07 36.90
CA GLU A 260 34.78 -1.18 36.49
C GLU A 260 34.46 -0.39 35.22
N LEU A 261 33.72 -0.97 34.27
CA LEU A 261 33.26 -0.25 33.09
C LEU A 261 32.31 0.91 33.42
N LYS A 262 31.39 0.71 34.37
CA LYS A 262 30.41 1.74 34.76
C LYS A 262 31.06 2.98 35.39
N GLU A 263 32.24 2.81 35.99
CA GLU A 263 33.01 3.91 36.58
C GLU A 263 33.90 4.65 35.56
N GLN A 264 34.00 4.16 34.31
CA GLN A 264 34.79 4.83 33.28
C GLN A 264 34.11 6.14 32.83
N PRO A 265 34.89 7.22 32.64
CA PRO A 265 34.33 8.45 32.08
C PRO A 265 33.85 8.22 30.64
N GLN A 266 32.68 8.77 30.32
CA GLN A 266 32.08 8.70 29.00
C GLN A 266 32.12 10.08 28.33
N TYR A 267 32.40 10.12 27.03
CA TYR A 267 32.45 11.37 26.26
C TYR A 267 31.51 11.28 25.05
N PRO A 268 30.18 11.45 25.23
CA PRO A 268 29.18 11.25 24.19
C PRO A 268 29.04 12.45 23.24
N VAL A 269 30.17 12.95 22.74
CA VAL A 269 30.26 14.09 21.80
C VAL A 269 31.29 13.78 20.72
N ASN A 270 31.09 14.29 19.49
CA ASN A 270 31.99 14.11 18.35
C ASN A 270 32.21 12.65 17.91
N LYS A 271 31.36 11.74 18.39
CA LYS A 271 31.32 10.31 18.09
C LYS A 271 29.88 9.93 17.74
N VAL A 272 29.70 8.84 17.00
CA VAL A 272 28.38 8.20 16.94
C VAL A 272 28.18 7.51 18.28
N PRO A 273 27.15 7.88 19.06
CA PRO A 273 26.95 7.32 20.39
C PRO A 273 26.43 5.88 20.30
N CYS A 274 26.61 5.09 21.35
CA CYS A 274 26.02 3.75 21.49
C CYS A 274 24.90 3.75 22.54
N GLY A 275 24.30 2.59 22.76
CA GLY A 275 23.46 2.34 23.94
C GLY A 275 23.64 0.90 24.39
N PHE A 276 24.33 0.70 25.51
CA PHE A 276 24.52 -0.61 26.12
C PHE A 276 24.11 -0.60 27.59
N SER A 277 23.49 -1.66 28.05
CA SER A 277 23.08 -1.83 29.44
C SER A 277 23.54 -3.19 29.95
N GLY A 278 24.04 -3.22 31.18
CA GLY A 278 24.59 -4.44 31.74
C GLY A 278 24.15 -4.73 33.16
N ALA A 279 24.02 -6.03 33.44
CA ALA A 279 23.70 -6.61 34.73
C ALA A 279 24.63 -7.79 35.06
N SER A 280 24.84 -8.06 36.34
CA SER A 280 25.61 -9.22 36.82
C SER A 280 24.77 -10.01 37.79
N GLN A 281 24.74 -11.33 37.63
CA GLN A 281 23.94 -12.22 38.46
C GLN A 281 24.56 -13.63 38.51
N SER A 282 24.30 -14.35 39.61
CA SER A 282 24.50 -15.80 39.68
C SER A 282 23.16 -16.48 39.46
N LEU A 283 23.09 -17.37 38.48
CA LEU A 283 21.89 -18.10 38.09
C LEU A 283 22.02 -19.56 38.50
N ALA A 284 21.16 -20.03 39.39
CA ALA A 284 20.99 -21.46 39.64
C ALA A 284 20.38 -22.17 38.41
N PRO A 285 20.45 -23.51 38.32
CA PRO A 285 19.75 -24.26 37.27
C PRO A 285 18.27 -23.89 37.19
N GLY A 286 17.82 -23.45 36.02
CA GLY A 286 16.46 -23.01 35.73
C GLY A 286 16.17 -21.53 36.03
N GLU A 287 17.08 -20.80 36.70
CA GLU A 287 16.91 -19.36 36.91
C GLU A 287 17.27 -18.55 35.67
N SER A 288 16.68 -17.36 35.56
CA SER A 288 16.93 -16.44 34.46
C SER A 288 17.32 -15.03 34.93
N LEU A 289 18.10 -14.34 34.07
CA LEU A 289 18.35 -12.90 34.14
C LEU A 289 17.68 -12.26 32.94
N SER A 290 16.84 -11.24 33.20
CA SER A 290 16.13 -10.50 32.16
C SER A 290 16.51 -9.03 32.13
N LEU A 291 16.72 -8.50 30.93
CA LEU A 291 16.90 -7.08 30.64
C LEU A 291 15.79 -6.61 29.70
N ASN A 292 15.17 -5.48 30.04
CA ASN A 292 14.20 -4.79 29.21
C ASN A 292 14.80 -3.47 28.77
N THR A 293 14.63 -3.12 27.49
CA THR A 293 15.04 -1.84 26.93
C THR A 293 13.89 -1.26 26.12
N ILE A 294 13.52 -0.02 26.42
CA ILE A 294 12.57 0.80 25.66
C ILE A 294 13.37 1.86 24.92
N ILE A 295 13.31 1.84 23.59
CA ILE A 295 14.08 2.74 22.71
C ILE A 295 13.08 3.52 21.88
N GLY A 296 13.05 4.84 22.05
CA GLY A 296 11.95 5.63 21.52
C GLY A 296 12.31 7.03 21.10
N HIS A 297 11.28 7.77 20.71
CA HIS A 297 11.33 9.18 20.36
C HIS A 297 10.26 9.94 21.11
N VAL A 298 10.62 11.11 21.62
CA VAL A 298 9.70 12.02 22.30
C VAL A 298 10.08 13.48 22.02
N ASN A 299 9.10 14.36 22.06
CA ASN A 299 9.31 15.80 21.89
C ASN A 299 9.92 16.48 23.12
N ASP A 300 9.72 15.88 24.30
CA ASP A 300 10.25 16.34 25.58
C ASP A 300 10.62 15.13 26.45
N ILE A 301 11.87 15.06 26.88
CA ILE A 301 12.41 13.98 27.71
C ILE A 301 11.75 13.91 29.09
N GLU A 302 11.21 15.02 29.60
CA GLU A 302 10.54 15.05 30.90
C GLU A 302 9.29 14.14 30.93
N LYS A 303 8.63 13.91 29.79
CA LYS A 303 7.53 12.94 29.67
C LYS A 303 7.96 11.51 30.02
N ILE A 304 9.21 11.16 29.73
CA ILE A 304 9.78 9.84 30.05
C ILE A 304 10.33 9.84 31.47
N ASN A 305 11.03 10.90 31.90
CA ASN A 305 11.58 11.01 33.27
C ASN A 305 10.46 10.87 34.32
N THR A 306 9.33 11.56 34.13
CA THR A 306 8.17 11.51 35.05
C THR A 306 7.47 10.15 35.10
N LYS A 307 7.50 9.38 34.01
CA LYS A 307 6.87 8.05 33.91
C LYS A 307 7.85 6.90 34.19
N ALA A 308 9.15 7.17 34.40
CA ALA A 308 10.21 6.17 34.38
C ALA A 308 9.95 4.95 35.28
N ASP A 309 9.50 5.16 36.51
CA ASP A 309 9.24 4.07 37.46
C ASP A 309 8.07 3.17 37.02
N LEU A 310 7.05 3.74 36.36
CA LEU A 310 5.96 2.97 35.75
C LEU A 310 6.45 2.17 34.55
N LEU A 311 7.24 2.81 33.67
CA LEU A 311 7.79 2.19 32.46
C LEU A 311 8.74 1.03 32.80
N CYS A 312 9.47 1.12 33.92
CA CYS A 312 10.37 0.09 34.42
C CYS A 312 9.66 -1.04 35.18
N SER A 313 8.39 -1.32 34.91
CA SER A 313 7.67 -2.43 35.55
C SER A 313 7.39 -3.57 34.57
N ALA A 314 7.50 -4.82 35.07
CA ALA A 314 7.17 -6.01 34.29
C ALA A 314 5.69 -6.00 33.84
N ASP A 315 4.79 -5.50 34.70
CA ASP A 315 3.37 -5.36 34.42
C ASP A 315 3.11 -4.40 33.25
N TYR A 316 3.80 -3.25 33.20
CA TYR A 316 3.67 -2.31 32.08
C TYR A 316 4.06 -2.96 30.75
N ILE A 317 5.21 -3.64 30.70
CA ILE A 317 5.70 -4.28 29.47
C ILE A 317 4.78 -5.43 29.03
N SER A 318 4.33 -6.27 29.96
CA SER A 318 3.46 -7.40 29.66
C SER A 318 2.10 -6.92 29.12
N ARG A 319 1.49 -5.94 29.79
CA ARG A 319 0.26 -5.30 29.31
C ARG A 319 0.43 -4.66 27.94
N LYS A 320 1.53 -3.94 27.70
CA LYS A 320 1.78 -3.28 26.40
C LYS A 320 2.01 -4.29 25.27
N ARG A 321 2.58 -5.46 25.56
CA ARG A 321 2.63 -6.58 24.61
C ARG A 321 1.24 -7.11 24.28
N GLU A 322 0.44 -7.40 25.31
CA GLU A 322 -0.94 -7.90 25.12
C GLU A 322 -1.79 -6.89 24.33
N GLU A 323 -1.65 -5.59 24.60
CA GLU A 323 -2.27 -4.51 23.82
C GLU A 323 -1.81 -4.55 22.35
N ALA A 324 -0.52 -4.79 22.08
CA ALA A 324 0.04 -4.81 20.73
C ALA A 324 -0.48 -6.02 19.91
N GLU A 325 -0.64 -7.16 20.56
CA GLU A 325 -1.21 -8.38 19.97
C GLU A 325 -2.72 -8.21 19.73
N SER A 326 -3.45 -7.72 20.74
CA SER A 326 -4.91 -7.50 20.67
C SER A 326 -5.28 -6.49 19.59
N LEU A 327 -4.47 -5.44 19.39
CA LEU A 327 -4.70 -4.46 18.33
C LEU A 327 -4.77 -5.11 16.94
N VAL A 328 -3.95 -6.12 16.66
CA VAL A 328 -4.00 -6.81 15.37
C VAL A 328 -5.22 -7.71 15.28
N GLU A 329 -5.56 -8.44 16.35
CA GLU A 329 -6.77 -9.25 16.42
C GLU A 329 -8.02 -8.39 16.14
N GLU A 330 -8.15 -7.26 16.81
CA GLU A 330 -9.27 -6.32 16.67
C GLU A 330 -9.35 -5.77 15.24
N LEU A 331 -8.25 -5.20 14.72
CA LEU A 331 -8.23 -4.59 13.37
C LEU A 331 -8.42 -5.60 12.24
N THR A 332 -8.25 -6.89 12.48
CA THR A 332 -8.42 -7.94 11.46
C THR A 332 -9.67 -8.79 11.66
N THR A 333 -10.48 -8.49 12.67
CA THR A 333 -11.76 -9.18 12.91
C THR A 333 -12.71 -9.05 11.70
N ASP A 334 -12.61 -7.97 10.93
CA ASP A 334 -13.41 -7.74 9.71
C ASP A 334 -13.34 -8.91 8.71
N ILE A 335 -12.21 -9.63 8.65
CA ILE A 335 -11.97 -10.76 7.76
C ILE A 335 -11.88 -12.10 8.51
N ALA A 336 -12.37 -12.17 9.76
CA ALA A 336 -12.29 -13.42 10.53
C ALA A 336 -12.76 -14.60 9.67
N THR A 337 -11.89 -15.61 9.55
CA THR A 337 -12.05 -16.74 8.64
C THR A 337 -11.69 -18.00 9.43
N GLN A 338 -12.53 -19.03 9.32
CA GLN A 338 -12.28 -20.33 9.90
C GLN A 338 -12.61 -21.41 8.87
N THR A 339 -11.58 -22.13 8.44
CA THR A 339 -11.64 -23.24 7.50
C THR A 339 -10.95 -24.47 8.09
N SER A 340 -10.88 -25.55 7.32
CA SER A 340 -10.02 -26.71 7.65
C SER A 340 -8.52 -26.41 7.60
N SER A 341 -8.11 -25.24 7.09
CA SER A 341 -6.72 -24.89 6.81
C SER A 341 -6.31 -23.65 7.59
N GLU A 342 -5.71 -23.86 8.77
CA GLU A 342 -5.20 -22.78 9.63
C GLU A 342 -4.24 -21.83 8.91
N LEU A 343 -3.43 -22.36 7.98
CA LEU A 343 -2.53 -21.54 7.14
C LEU A 343 -3.29 -20.60 6.20
N PHE A 344 -4.45 -21.03 5.68
CA PHE A 344 -5.26 -20.20 4.78
C PHE A 344 -5.93 -19.08 5.58
N ASP A 345 -6.44 -19.40 6.77
CA ASP A 345 -7.08 -18.45 7.68
C ASP A 345 -6.08 -17.39 8.15
N ALA A 346 -4.88 -17.82 8.58
CA ALA A 346 -3.79 -16.93 8.97
C ALA A 346 -3.29 -16.05 7.80
N TYR A 347 -3.22 -16.62 6.60
CA TYR A 347 -2.85 -15.88 5.39
C TYR A 347 -3.91 -14.84 5.00
N ALA A 348 -5.20 -15.13 5.22
CA ALA A 348 -6.27 -14.17 4.99
C ALA A 348 -6.16 -12.97 5.94
N LYS A 349 -5.93 -13.24 7.23
CA LYS A 349 -5.67 -12.22 8.25
C LYS A 349 -4.45 -11.36 7.92
N GLN A 350 -3.33 -11.99 7.57
CA GLN A 350 -2.10 -11.29 7.18
C GLN A 350 -2.28 -10.45 5.91
N SER A 351 -2.99 -10.98 4.91
CA SER A 351 -3.28 -10.27 3.66
C SER A 351 -4.19 -9.06 3.88
N TYR A 352 -5.17 -9.16 4.79
CA TYR A 352 -6.02 -8.02 5.16
C TYR A 352 -5.22 -6.91 5.86
N MET A 353 -4.38 -7.29 6.82
CA MET A 353 -3.46 -6.36 7.48
C MET A 353 -2.54 -5.66 6.48
N ASP A 354 -1.86 -6.40 5.62
CA ASP A 354 -0.96 -5.83 4.63
C ASP A 354 -1.69 -4.97 3.58
N ASN A 355 -2.96 -5.28 3.28
CA ASN A 355 -3.80 -4.46 2.41
C ASN A 355 -4.08 -3.10 3.03
N PHE A 356 -4.53 -3.04 4.29
CA PHE A 356 -4.80 -1.75 4.94
C PHE A 356 -3.51 -1.04 5.40
N LEU A 357 -2.38 -1.70 5.61
CA LEU A 357 -1.11 -0.99 5.82
C LEU A 357 -0.68 -0.21 4.57
N ARG A 358 -1.07 -0.70 3.38
CA ARG A 358 -0.76 -0.04 2.09
C ARG A 358 -1.84 0.97 1.65
N GLY A 359 -3.12 0.72 1.94
CA GLY A 359 -4.25 1.58 1.56
C GLY A 359 -4.82 2.46 2.69
N GLY A 360 -4.60 2.06 3.94
CA GLY A 360 -5.15 2.58 5.18
C GLY A 360 -6.40 1.83 5.66
N TYR A 361 -6.58 1.75 6.97
CA TYR A 361 -7.77 1.20 7.62
C TYR A 361 -8.85 2.29 7.72
N PRO A 362 -10.08 2.06 7.21
CA PRO A 362 -11.13 3.07 7.24
C PRO A 362 -11.62 3.29 8.68
N PHE A 363 -11.46 4.52 9.17
CA PHE A 363 -11.98 4.96 10.46
C PHE A 363 -12.95 6.12 10.24
N ILE A 364 -14.10 6.09 10.91
CA ILE A 364 -15.16 7.07 10.73
C ILE A 364 -15.21 7.95 11.98
N PHE A 365 -14.78 9.19 11.84
CA PHE A 365 -14.97 10.20 12.90
C PHE A 365 -16.42 10.64 12.94
N ASP A 366 -16.95 10.79 14.15
CA ASP A 366 -18.20 11.50 14.36
C ASP A 366 -18.03 13.00 14.04
N ASN A 367 -19.07 13.58 13.45
CA ASN A 367 -19.18 14.98 13.10
C ASN A 367 -20.62 15.51 13.30
N GLU A 368 -21.40 14.84 14.16
CA GLU A 368 -22.83 15.08 14.38
C GLU A 368 -23.71 14.87 13.12
N GLY A 369 -23.18 14.13 12.13
CA GLY A 369 -23.83 13.82 10.86
C GLY A 369 -23.49 12.40 10.38
N GLU A 370 -23.17 12.25 9.10
CA GLU A 370 -22.81 10.95 8.48
C GLU A 370 -21.38 10.47 8.83
N GLY A 371 -20.59 11.32 9.48
CA GLY A 371 -19.20 11.07 9.83
C GLY A 371 -18.20 11.44 8.72
N PHE A 372 -16.91 11.49 9.07
CA PHE A 372 -15.82 11.65 8.11
C PHE A 372 -14.93 10.41 8.09
N VAL A 373 -14.77 9.82 6.91
CA VAL A 373 -13.87 8.68 6.71
C VAL A 373 -12.43 9.17 6.61
N VAL A 374 -11.55 8.64 7.44
CA VAL A 374 -10.09 8.75 7.30
C VAL A 374 -9.46 7.36 7.19
N HIS A 375 -8.24 7.29 6.69
CA HIS A 375 -7.57 6.01 6.44
C HIS A 375 -6.28 5.91 7.26
N LEU A 376 -6.40 5.29 8.43
CA LEU A 376 -5.35 5.17 9.44
C LEU A 376 -4.29 4.13 9.04
N TYR A 377 -3.08 4.25 9.58
CA TYR A 377 -1.97 3.29 9.43
C TYR A 377 -1.44 3.08 8.01
N SER A 378 -1.96 3.84 7.04
CA SER A 378 -1.50 3.80 5.65
C SER A 378 -0.04 4.23 5.55
N ARG A 379 0.71 3.60 4.63
CA ARG A 379 2.07 4.02 4.26
C ARG A 379 2.46 3.56 2.87
N LYS A 380 3.33 4.33 2.21
CA LYS A 380 3.98 3.87 0.97
C LYS A 380 4.85 2.65 1.29
N HIS A 381 4.86 1.71 0.36
CA HIS A 381 5.49 0.41 0.45
C HIS A 381 7.02 0.48 0.20
N GLY A 382 7.71 1.31 0.98
CA GLY A 382 9.17 1.34 1.04
C GLY A 382 9.71 0.46 2.17
N ASP A 383 10.73 -0.34 1.88
CA ASP A 383 11.34 -1.27 2.82
C ASP A 383 12.81 -1.55 2.41
N LEU A 384 13.48 -2.50 3.05
CA LEU A 384 14.89 -2.80 2.74
C LEU A 384 15.08 -3.42 1.34
N GLU A 385 14.06 -4.10 0.80
CA GLU A 385 14.06 -4.70 -0.55
C GLU A 385 13.46 -3.73 -1.61
N ARG A 386 12.73 -2.68 -1.18
CA ARG A 386 12.26 -1.54 -2.00
C ARG A 386 12.83 -0.21 -1.48
N ASP A 387 14.14 -0.11 -1.41
CA ASP A 387 14.88 1.05 -0.90
C ASP A 387 14.66 2.36 -1.69
N TYR A 388 14.25 2.22 -2.96
CA TYR A 388 13.87 3.30 -3.87
C TYR A 388 12.51 3.95 -3.55
N ASN A 389 11.64 3.27 -2.77
CA ASN A 389 10.36 3.83 -2.36
C ASN A 389 10.50 4.62 -1.05
N PHE A 390 10.22 5.93 -1.09
CA PHE A 390 10.21 6.78 0.10
C PHE A 390 8.90 6.62 0.88
N PHE A 391 8.94 5.88 1.99
CA PHE A 391 7.80 5.71 2.90
C PHE A 391 7.74 6.84 3.92
N SER A 392 6.53 7.19 4.39
CA SER A 392 6.31 8.13 5.48
C SER A 392 5.09 7.71 6.30
N ILE A 393 5.21 7.78 7.63
CA ILE A 393 4.15 7.48 8.61
C ILE A 393 4.10 8.64 9.60
N ALA A 394 3.04 9.44 9.62
CA ALA A 394 3.03 10.64 10.46
C ALA A 394 3.19 10.27 11.95
N PRO A 395 4.16 10.86 12.69
CA PRO A 395 4.36 10.58 14.12
C PRO A 395 3.34 11.36 14.97
N GLU A 396 2.06 11.09 14.76
CA GLU A 396 0.92 11.72 15.44
C GLU A 396 -0.14 10.66 15.79
N TYR A 397 -1.05 11.00 16.70
CA TYR A 397 -2.25 10.21 16.93
C TYR A 397 -3.11 10.14 15.67
N TYR A 398 -3.97 9.12 15.56
CA TYR A 398 -4.75 8.90 14.33
C TYR A 398 -3.90 8.97 13.06
N SER A 399 -2.70 8.38 13.12
CA SER A 399 -1.68 8.49 12.08
C SER A 399 -2.21 8.09 10.71
N GLN A 400 -2.02 8.97 9.75
CA GLN A 400 -2.24 8.75 8.32
C GLN A 400 -0.89 8.83 7.60
N GLY A 401 -0.72 8.09 6.52
CA GLY A 401 0.45 8.18 5.66
C GLY A 401 0.10 8.43 4.20
N ASN A 402 1.13 8.36 3.38
CA ASN A 402 1.05 8.60 1.95
C ASN A 402 0.93 7.30 1.15
N GLY A 403 0.49 7.40 -0.10
CA GLY A 403 0.58 6.31 -1.06
C GLY A 403 0.46 6.81 -2.50
N ASN A 404 0.71 5.92 -3.44
CA ASN A 404 0.45 6.24 -4.85
C ASN A 404 -1.03 5.99 -5.17
N PHE A 405 -1.57 6.75 -6.12
CA PHE A 405 -2.97 6.71 -6.54
C PHE A 405 -3.45 5.27 -6.81
N ARG A 406 -2.74 4.53 -7.68
CA ARG A 406 -3.08 3.14 -8.00
C ARG A 406 -3.12 2.25 -6.76
N ASP A 407 -2.07 2.31 -5.94
CA ASP A 407 -1.94 1.42 -4.80
C ASP A 407 -3.11 1.62 -3.83
N MET A 408 -3.36 2.86 -3.42
CA MET A 408 -4.43 3.19 -2.47
C MET A 408 -5.81 2.87 -3.06
N ASN A 409 -6.05 3.19 -4.33
CA ASN A 409 -7.32 2.88 -5.00
C ASN A 409 -7.60 1.37 -5.02
N GLN A 410 -6.59 0.59 -5.41
CA GLN A 410 -6.70 -0.87 -5.42
C GLN A 410 -6.95 -1.46 -4.04
N ASN A 411 -6.24 -0.99 -3.00
CA ASN A 411 -6.39 -1.54 -1.66
C ASN A 411 -7.76 -1.20 -1.05
N ARG A 412 -8.32 -0.03 -1.38
CA ARG A 412 -9.58 0.49 -0.82
C ARG A 412 -10.85 -0.02 -1.52
N ARG A 413 -10.73 -0.76 -2.63
CA ARG A 413 -11.89 -1.23 -3.40
C ARG A 413 -12.79 -2.23 -2.67
N ASN A 414 -12.28 -2.89 -1.63
CA ASN A 414 -13.08 -3.77 -0.80
C ASN A 414 -13.51 -3.10 0.51
N ASP A 415 -13.19 -1.82 0.74
CA ASP A 415 -13.54 -1.11 1.99
C ASP A 415 -15.05 -1.16 2.24
N VAL A 416 -15.88 -0.92 1.22
CA VAL A 416 -17.35 -0.95 1.36
C VAL A 416 -17.86 -2.36 1.69
N PHE A 417 -17.16 -3.41 1.25
CA PHE A 417 -17.53 -4.76 1.64
C PHE A 417 -17.24 -4.99 3.13
N PHE A 418 -16.07 -4.62 3.64
CA PHE A 418 -15.73 -4.86 5.05
C PHE A 418 -16.36 -3.83 6.00
N ASN A 419 -16.56 -2.61 5.54
CA ASN A 419 -17.04 -1.45 6.28
C ASN A 419 -18.08 -0.68 5.45
N PRO A 420 -19.35 -1.15 5.36
CA PRO A 420 -20.38 -0.55 4.50
C PRO A 420 -20.61 0.96 4.73
N LYS A 421 -20.36 1.45 5.96
CA LYS A 421 -20.46 2.86 6.33
C LYS A 421 -19.47 3.78 5.60
N VAL A 422 -18.41 3.24 4.98
CA VAL A 422 -17.52 4.02 4.09
C VAL A 422 -18.30 4.62 2.92
N GLY A 423 -19.37 3.96 2.48
CA GLY A 423 -20.28 4.47 1.46
C GLY A 423 -19.57 4.89 0.18
N THR A 424 -19.85 6.12 -0.28
CA THR A 424 -19.32 6.66 -1.55
C THR A 424 -17.98 7.37 -1.40
N PHE A 425 -17.41 7.46 -0.19
CA PHE A 425 -16.22 8.27 0.10
C PHE A 425 -15.05 8.01 -0.87
N ASN A 426 -14.66 6.74 -1.04
CA ASN A 426 -13.55 6.39 -1.91
C ASN A 426 -13.84 6.71 -3.38
N ILE A 427 -15.08 6.50 -3.84
CA ILE A 427 -15.50 6.86 -5.20
C ILE A 427 -15.36 8.37 -5.39
N LYS A 428 -15.89 9.16 -4.46
CA LYS A 428 -15.82 10.63 -4.49
C LYS A 428 -14.39 11.14 -4.52
N MET A 429 -13.55 10.60 -3.65
CA MET A 429 -12.13 10.96 -3.57
C MET A 429 -11.41 10.70 -4.90
N PHE A 430 -11.43 9.47 -5.40
CA PHE A 430 -10.65 9.10 -6.58
C PHE A 430 -11.21 9.68 -7.89
N TYR A 431 -12.53 9.81 -8.04
CA TYR A 431 -13.09 10.51 -9.20
C TYR A 431 -12.86 12.02 -9.14
N SER A 432 -12.90 12.64 -7.95
CA SER A 432 -12.57 14.07 -7.85
C SER A 432 -11.11 14.34 -8.23
N LEU A 433 -10.21 13.42 -7.84
CA LEU A 433 -8.79 13.48 -8.21
C LEU A 433 -8.50 13.23 -9.70
N MET A 434 -9.50 12.87 -10.51
CA MET A 434 -9.37 12.86 -11.97
C MET A 434 -9.42 14.29 -12.54
N GLN A 435 -8.43 14.62 -13.36
CA GLN A 435 -8.34 15.83 -14.15
C GLN A 435 -9.36 15.84 -15.29
N ALA A 436 -9.68 17.03 -15.81
CA ALA A 436 -10.63 17.18 -16.91
C ALA A 436 -10.10 16.64 -18.25
N ASP A 437 -8.79 16.42 -18.38
CA ASP A 437 -8.16 15.71 -19.51
C ASP A 437 -7.99 14.19 -19.25
N GLY A 438 -8.54 13.69 -18.14
CA GLY A 438 -8.59 12.28 -17.81
C GLY A 438 -7.33 11.69 -17.18
N TYR A 439 -6.35 12.49 -16.76
CA TYR A 439 -5.21 12.02 -15.94
C TYR A 439 -5.46 12.25 -14.44
N ASN A 440 -4.49 11.95 -13.58
CA ASN A 440 -4.62 12.04 -12.13
C ASN A 440 -3.26 12.31 -11.46
N PRO A 441 -3.23 12.80 -10.21
CA PRO A 441 -1.99 12.92 -9.46
C PRO A 441 -1.37 11.55 -9.16
N LEU A 442 -0.04 11.51 -8.99
CA LEU A 442 0.66 10.30 -8.55
C LEU A 442 0.45 10.03 -7.05
N SER A 443 0.64 11.06 -6.22
CA SER A 443 0.65 10.90 -4.76
C SER A 443 -0.69 11.28 -4.17
N VAL A 444 -1.19 10.43 -3.28
CA VAL A 444 -2.38 10.66 -2.45
C VAL A 444 -1.92 10.68 -0.98
N GLN A 445 -2.38 11.67 -0.22
CA GLN A 445 -1.99 11.89 1.18
C GLN A 445 -3.18 11.67 2.12
N GLY A 446 -2.91 11.64 3.43
CA GLY A 446 -3.94 11.67 4.46
C GLY A 446 -4.85 12.90 4.35
N CYS A 447 -6.13 12.74 4.71
CA CYS A 447 -7.09 13.83 4.65
C CYS A 447 -6.75 14.92 5.66
N SER A 448 -6.97 16.17 5.25
CA SER A 448 -6.89 17.33 6.13
C SER A 448 -8.26 17.96 6.32
N PHE A 449 -8.36 18.87 7.28
CA PHE A 449 -9.58 19.58 7.60
C PHE A 449 -9.28 21.07 7.80
N ASN A 450 -10.29 21.87 7.46
CA ASN A 450 -10.33 23.29 7.77
C ASN A 450 -11.75 23.64 8.24
N VAL A 451 -11.85 24.53 9.22
CA VAL A 451 -13.14 25.11 9.62
C VAL A 451 -13.66 25.98 8.47
N LYS A 452 -14.95 25.83 8.15
CA LYS A 452 -15.56 26.64 7.09
C LYS A 452 -15.59 28.12 7.52
N PRO A 453 -15.30 29.09 6.63
CA PRO A 453 -15.25 30.51 6.99
C PRO A 453 -16.51 31.01 7.71
N GLU A 454 -17.69 30.54 7.32
CA GLU A 454 -18.97 30.88 7.93
C GLU A 454 -19.16 30.31 9.36
N ASN A 455 -18.35 29.34 9.77
CA ASN A 455 -18.41 28.69 11.07
C ASN A 455 -17.35 29.18 12.07
N GLU A 456 -16.47 30.12 11.70
CA GLU A 456 -15.40 30.64 12.58
C GLU A 456 -15.95 31.13 13.94
N GLY A 457 -17.08 31.85 13.93
CA GLY A 457 -17.72 32.33 15.17
C GLY A 457 -18.25 31.19 16.05
N LYS A 458 -18.82 30.14 15.44
CA LYS A 458 -19.31 28.95 16.17
C LYS A 458 -18.16 28.16 16.76
N LEU A 459 -17.03 28.07 16.06
CA LEU A 459 -15.82 27.43 16.57
C LEU A 459 -15.34 28.14 17.84
N GLN A 460 -15.31 29.48 17.83
CA GLN A 460 -14.91 30.25 19.02
C GLN A 460 -15.81 29.96 20.22
N GLU A 461 -17.13 29.86 20.01
CA GLU A 461 -18.08 29.51 21.06
C GLU A 461 -17.90 28.07 21.56
N TRP A 462 -17.71 27.12 20.65
CA TRP A 462 -17.45 25.72 20.98
C TRP A 462 -16.18 25.57 21.81
N ILE A 463 -15.05 26.15 21.37
CA ILE A 463 -13.77 26.08 22.10
C ILE A 463 -13.88 26.72 23.49
N ARG A 464 -14.56 27.86 23.65
CA ARG A 464 -14.80 28.48 24.97
C ARG A 464 -15.59 27.59 25.93
N THR A 465 -16.45 26.72 25.40
CA THR A 465 -17.29 25.83 26.19
C THR A 465 -16.56 24.52 26.50
N ALA A 466 -15.98 23.90 25.48
CA ALA A 466 -15.38 22.58 25.53
C ALA A 466 -14.00 22.55 26.20
N VAL A 467 -13.24 23.64 26.12
CA VAL A 467 -11.89 23.75 26.67
C VAL A 467 -11.91 24.65 27.92
N ALA A 468 -11.21 24.26 28.99
CA ALA A 468 -11.20 24.98 30.26
C ALA A 468 -10.13 26.10 30.30
N ASP A 469 -9.01 25.90 29.62
CA ASP A 469 -7.87 26.83 29.53
C ASP A 469 -7.32 26.95 28.09
N GLN A 470 -6.27 27.75 27.86
CA GLN A 470 -5.53 27.82 26.59
C GLN A 470 -6.40 27.99 25.32
N HIS A 471 -7.50 28.75 25.43
CA HIS A 471 -8.51 28.89 24.38
C HIS A 471 -7.94 29.45 23.08
N GLU A 472 -7.07 30.46 23.17
CA GLU A 472 -6.52 31.15 21.99
C GLU A 472 -5.59 30.24 21.19
N GLU A 473 -4.79 29.43 21.87
CA GLU A 473 -3.85 28.49 21.28
C GLU A 473 -4.56 27.33 20.59
N VAL A 474 -5.57 26.73 21.23
CA VAL A 474 -6.41 25.69 20.61
C VAL A 474 -7.15 26.25 19.40
N LEU A 475 -7.71 27.46 19.52
CA LEU A 475 -8.40 28.13 18.41
C LEU A 475 -7.46 28.37 17.22
N LYS A 476 -6.20 28.76 17.48
CA LYS A 476 -5.19 28.96 16.43
C LYS A 476 -4.87 27.67 15.67
N VAL A 477 -4.82 26.52 16.35
CA VAL A 477 -4.62 25.21 15.71
C VAL A 477 -5.84 24.86 14.84
N CYS A 478 -7.05 25.03 15.38
CA CYS A 478 -8.30 24.68 14.69
C CYS A 478 -8.64 25.61 13.50
N ASN A 479 -8.23 26.88 13.54
CA ASN A 479 -8.42 27.82 12.42
C ASN A 479 -7.43 27.57 11.26
N GLY A 480 -6.37 26.79 11.48
CA GLY A 480 -5.44 26.40 10.43
C GLY A 480 -5.95 25.22 9.60
N LYS A 481 -5.09 24.74 8.69
CA LYS A 481 -5.22 23.40 8.11
C LYS A 481 -4.70 22.38 9.12
N PHE A 482 -5.51 21.38 9.47
CA PHE A 482 -5.17 20.40 10.51
C PHE A 482 -5.55 18.96 10.13
N THR A 483 -4.93 18.01 10.83
CA THR A 483 -5.40 16.63 10.95
C THR A 483 -5.99 16.45 12.35
N PRO A 484 -6.90 15.47 12.57
CA PRO A 484 -7.36 15.14 13.92
C PRO A 484 -6.20 14.84 14.87
N GLY A 485 -5.18 14.12 14.38
CA GLY A 485 -3.93 13.84 15.09
C GLY A 485 -3.23 15.10 15.61
N LYS A 486 -3.05 16.10 14.75
CA LYS A 486 -2.41 17.38 15.12
C LYS A 486 -3.13 18.10 16.26
N ILE A 487 -4.47 18.06 16.31
CA ILE A 487 -5.23 18.65 17.41
C ILE A 487 -4.94 17.87 18.70
N VAL A 488 -5.06 16.54 18.66
CA VAL A 488 -4.87 15.71 19.86
C VAL A 488 -3.43 15.77 20.39
N ASN A 489 -2.44 15.74 19.49
CA ASN A 489 -1.04 15.94 19.86
C ASN A 489 -0.85 17.29 20.56
N PHE A 490 -1.45 18.36 20.04
CA PHE A 490 -1.37 19.68 20.69
C PHE A 490 -1.94 19.65 22.10
N LEU A 491 -3.13 19.05 22.29
CA LEU A 491 -3.77 18.94 23.62
C LEU A 491 -2.90 18.15 24.59
N ALA A 492 -2.34 17.02 24.16
CA ALA A 492 -1.50 16.16 24.98
C ALA A 492 -0.12 16.78 25.28
N ASP A 493 0.47 17.53 24.33
CA ASP A 493 1.77 18.18 24.50
C ASP A 493 1.71 19.40 25.42
N HIS A 494 0.54 20.04 25.55
CA HIS A 494 0.36 21.26 26.36
C HIS A 494 -0.54 21.03 27.59
N GLU A 495 -0.88 19.76 27.90
CA GLU A 495 -1.73 19.36 29.02
C GLU A 495 -3.03 20.16 29.15
N VAL A 496 -3.65 20.47 28.00
CA VAL A 496 -4.85 21.30 27.92
C VAL A 496 -6.01 20.65 28.68
N GLN A 497 -6.66 21.41 29.55
CA GLN A 497 -7.77 20.93 30.37
C GLN A 497 -9.09 21.06 29.59
N LEU A 498 -9.87 19.98 29.53
CA LEU A 498 -11.14 19.94 28.81
C LEU A 498 -12.33 19.86 29.77
N ASN A 499 -13.42 20.56 29.44
CA ASN A 499 -14.72 20.42 30.11
C ASN A 499 -15.55 19.26 29.54
N VAL A 500 -15.13 18.69 28.41
CA VAL A 500 -15.76 17.57 27.70
C VAL A 500 -14.72 16.48 27.42
N THR A 501 -15.14 15.32 26.91
CA THR A 501 -14.19 14.32 26.42
C THR A 501 -13.46 14.82 25.16
N GLU A 502 -12.25 14.32 24.93
CA GLU A 502 -11.48 14.66 23.72
C GLU A 502 -12.24 14.29 22.43
N GLU A 503 -12.94 13.15 22.44
CA GLU A 503 -13.78 12.71 21.33
C GLU A 503 -14.92 13.70 21.04
N GLN A 504 -15.58 14.22 22.08
CA GLN A 504 -16.61 15.25 21.92
C GLN A 504 -16.03 16.55 21.39
N LEU A 505 -14.86 16.98 21.89
CA LEU A 505 -14.17 18.17 21.37
C LEU A 505 -13.89 18.03 19.87
N LEU A 506 -13.27 16.91 19.45
CA LEU A 506 -12.98 16.63 18.04
C LEU A 506 -14.26 16.58 17.20
N SER A 507 -15.30 15.89 17.67
CA SER A 507 -16.57 15.77 16.96
C SER A 507 -17.20 17.14 16.71
N GLY A 508 -17.21 18.02 17.71
CA GLY A 508 -17.72 19.38 17.58
C GLY A 508 -16.86 20.26 16.65
N VAL A 509 -15.52 20.09 16.65
CA VAL A 509 -14.64 20.80 15.69
C VAL A 509 -14.88 20.29 14.27
N LEU A 510 -15.02 18.97 14.08
CA LEU A 510 -15.27 18.35 12.78
C LEU A 510 -16.65 18.71 12.23
N ALA A 511 -17.68 18.80 13.07
CA ALA A 511 -19.03 19.25 12.69
C ALA A 511 -19.03 20.66 12.04
N LEU A 512 -18.05 21.50 12.39
CA LEU A 512 -17.87 22.85 11.85
C LEU A 512 -16.92 22.91 10.64
N SER A 513 -16.30 21.78 10.29
CA SER A 513 -15.22 21.69 9.31
C SER A 513 -15.69 21.12 7.97
N GLN A 514 -14.82 21.25 6.97
CA GLN A 514 -14.88 20.47 5.74
C GLN A 514 -13.65 19.55 5.64
N GLN A 515 -13.83 18.40 5.01
CA GLN A 515 -12.75 17.47 4.71
C GLN A 515 -12.13 17.80 3.35
N ASN A 516 -10.80 17.85 3.30
CA ASN A 516 -10.03 18.08 2.08
C ASN A 516 -9.35 16.78 1.64
N PHE A 517 -9.46 16.46 0.36
CA PHE A 517 -8.62 15.45 -0.28
C PHE A 517 -7.26 16.06 -0.60
N GLU A 518 -6.18 15.33 -0.31
CA GLU A 518 -4.82 15.83 -0.47
C GLU A 518 -4.05 14.98 -1.49
N ALA A 519 -3.45 15.61 -2.49
CA ALA A 519 -2.73 14.94 -3.56
C ALA A 519 -1.66 15.83 -4.21
N GLY A 520 -0.68 15.19 -4.87
CA GLY A 520 0.40 15.87 -5.58
C GLY A 520 0.74 15.20 -6.90
N PHE A 521 1.14 16.01 -7.90
CA PHE A 521 1.43 15.58 -9.26
C PHE A 521 2.47 14.43 -9.33
N GLY A 522 3.61 14.56 -8.64
CA GLY A 522 4.68 13.56 -8.67
C GLY A 522 5.52 13.63 -9.95
N GLU A 523 5.72 12.51 -10.63
CA GLU A 523 6.69 12.39 -11.74
C GLU A 523 6.08 12.23 -13.14
N GLY A 524 4.76 12.07 -13.25
CA GLY A 524 4.09 11.85 -14.54
C GLY A 524 2.72 11.20 -14.42
N PHE A 525 2.13 10.90 -15.58
CA PHE A 525 0.78 10.35 -15.68
C PHE A 525 0.78 8.94 -16.28
N TRP A 526 0.54 7.94 -15.42
CA TRP A 526 0.45 6.55 -15.83
C TRP A 526 -0.86 6.28 -16.58
N SER A 527 -0.74 5.51 -17.66
CA SER A 527 -1.85 5.22 -18.57
C SER A 527 -2.94 4.34 -17.95
N ASP A 528 -2.65 3.58 -16.88
CA ASP A 528 -3.57 2.62 -16.26
C ASP A 528 -4.29 3.12 -15.00
N HIS A 529 -3.84 4.22 -14.38
CA HIS A 529 -4.31 4.65 -13.04
C HIS A 529 -5.82 4.82 -12.93
N TRP A 530 -6.47 5.35 -13.96
CA TRP A 530 -7.91 5.60 -13.98
C TRP A 530 -8.75 4.30 -14.02
N THR A 531 -8.15 3.18 -14.47
CA THR A 531 -8.87 1.91 -14.67
C THR A 531 -9.41 1.33 -13.36
N TYR A 532 -8.76 1.64 -12.23
CA TYR A 532 -9.13 1.12 -10.92
C TYR A 532 -10.38 1.78 -10.34
N ASN A 533 -10.77 2.97 -10.81
CA ASN A 533 -11.95 3.68 -10.32
C ASN A 533 -13.25 2.88 -10.51
N MET A 534 -13.36 2.09 -11.58
CA MET A 534 -14.53 1.24 -11.80
C MET A 534 -14.62 0.09 -10.79
N ASP A 535 -13.50 -0.37 -10.22
CA ASP A 535 -13.54 -1.41 -9.18
C ASP A 535 -14.20 -0.87 -7.89
N LEU A 536 -14.08 0.42 -7.59
CA LEU A 536 -14.77 1.07 -6.46
C LEU A 536 -16.29 1.13 -6.69
N VAL A 537 -16.71 1.43 -7.91
CA VAL A 537 -18.13 1.53 -8.30
C VAL A 537 -18.78 0.15 -8.26
N ASP A 538 -18.14 -0.86 -8.83
CA ASP A 538 -18.60 -2.25 -8.77
C ASP A 538 -18.71 -2.72 -7.31
N GLY A 539 -17.68 -2.44 -6.49
CA GLY A 539 -17.66 -2.80 -5.08
C GLY A 539 -18.78 -2.14 -4.27
N TYR A 540 -19.12 -0.89 -4.57
CA TYR A 540 -20.25 -0.20 -3.94
C TYR A 540 -21.60 -0.76 -4.40
N LEU A 541 -21.80 -0.95 -5.71
CA LEU A 541 -23.07 -1.43 -6.25
C LEU A 541 -23.35 -2.90 -5.93
N ASP A 542 -22.32 -3.69 -5.62
CA ASP A 542 -22.51 -5.03 -5.06
C ASP A 542 -23.22 -5.01 -3.68
N ILE A 543 -23.14 -3.90 -2.93
CA ILE A 543 -23.71 -3.72 -1.58
C ILE A 543 -24.94 -2.79 -1.59
N PHE A 544 -24.90 -1.75 -2.40
CA PHE A 544 -25.93 -0.71 -2.52
C PHE A 544 -26.49 -0.59 -3.95
N PRO A 545 -26.98 -1.68 -4.55
CA PRO A 545 -27.52 -1.62 -5.92
C PRO A 545 -28.76 -0.73 -6.02
N ASP A 546 -29.54 -0.61 -4.94
CA ASP A 546 -30.69 0.28 -4.77
C ASP A 546 -30.32 1.77 -4.76
N LYS A 547 -29.03 2.10 -4.64
CA LYS A 547 -28.51 3.47 -4.60
C LYS A 547 -27.83 3.92 -5.90
N LYS A 548 -27.94 3.13 -6.98
CA LYS A 548 -27.27 3.43 -8.26
C LYS A 548 -27.65 4.81 -8.83
N GLU A 549 -28.93 5.16 -8.85
CA GLU A 549 -29.36 6.47 -9.35
C GLU A 549 -28.79 7.62 -8.50
N GLU A 550 -28.84 7.48 -7.17
CA GLU A 550 -28.31 8.47 -6.22
C GLU A 550 -26.80 8.64 -6.40
N LEU A 551 -26.06 7.53 -6.47
CA LEU A 551 -24.61 7.52 -6.70
C LEU A 551 -24.22 8.29 -7.96
N LEU A 552 -24.96 8.13 -9.05
CA LEU A 552 -24.62 8.70 -10.35
C LEU A 552 -24.98 10.18 -10.47
N PHE A 553 -26.11 10.60 -9.89
CA PHE A 553 -26.72 11.89 -10.22
C PHE A 553 -26.98 12.83 -9.03
N ALA A 554 -27.04 12.33 -7.79
CA ALA A 554 -27.50 13.15 -6.66
C ALA A 554 -26.42 14.05 -6.05
N ASP A 555 -25.18 13.56 -5.92
CA ASP A 555 -24.07 14.36 -5.38
C ASP A 555 -23.43 15.19 -6.50
N GLU A 556 -23.73 16.50 -6.50
CA GLU A 556 -23.18 17.48 -7.46
C GLU A 556 -21.90 18.16 -6.95
N THR A 557 -21.18 17.57 -5.99
CA THR A 557 -19.96 18.17 -5.40
C THR A 557 -18.65 17.50 -5.84
N TYR A 558 -18.66 16.72 -6.93
CA TYR A 558 -17.42 16.20 -7.51
C TYR A 558 -16.64 17.32 -8.20
N ALA A 559 -15.37 17.48 -7.86
CA ALA A 559 -14.48 18.44 -8.51
C ALA A 559 -13.59 17.76 -9.56
N PHE A 560 -12.78 18.53 -10.30
CA PHE A 560 -11.66 18.01 -11.09
C PHE A 560 -10.34 18.48 -10.50
N TYR A 561 -9.40 17.55 -10.25
CA TYR A 561 -8.05 17.92 -9.88
C TYR A 561 -7.39 18.76 -10.98
N ASP A 562 -6.59 19.72 -10.57
CA ASP A 562 -5.93 20.65 -11.48
C ASP A 562 -4.41 20.57 -11.31
N SER A 563 -3.77 19.80 -12.19
CA SER A 563 -2.34 19.51 -12.07
C SER A 563 -1.45 20.71 -12.40
N ALA A 564 -0.29 20.72 -11.76
CA ALA A 564 0.83 21.59 -12.08
C ALA A 564 1.55 21.21 -13.39
N ALA A 565 1.25 20.06 -13.99
CA ALA A 565 1.86 19.59 -15.22
C ALA A 565 0.88 19.58 -16.39
N TYR A 566 1.42 19.70 -17.61
CA TYR A 566 0.64 19.77 -18.85
C TYR A 566 1.19 18.79 -19.90
N VAL A 567 0.29 18.01 -20.51
CA VAL A 567 0.63 17.06 -21.58
C VAL A 567 0.70 17.79 -22.92
N GLN A 568 1.89 17.81 -23.51
CA GLN A 568 2.19 18.51 -24.75
C GLN A 568 1.45 17.88 -25.97
N PRO A 569 1.06 18.70 -26.97
CA PRO A 569 0.52 18.18 -28.22
C PRO A 569 1.61 17.48 -29.05
N ARG A 570 1.22 16.64 -30.02
CA ARG A 570 2.14 15.88 -30.89
C ARG A 570 3.15 16.76 -31.61
N SER A 571 2.74 17.96 -32.04
CA SER A 571 3.63 18.97 -32.64
C SER A 571 4.79 19.40 -31.72
N LYS A 572 4.66 19.14 -30.42
CA LYS A 572 5.68 19.40 -29.40
C LYS A 572 6.53 18.21 -28.98
N LYS A 573 5.98 16.99 -29.04
CA LYS A 573 6.62 15.78 -28.51
C LYS A 573 7.15 14.79 -29.56
N TYR A 574 6.75 14.90 -30.82
CA TYR A 574 7.29 14.04 -31.89
C TYR A 574 8.60 14.58 -32.42
N VAL A 575 9.67 13.81 -32.24
CA VAL A 575 11.05 14.21 -32.55
C VAL A 575 11.78 13.12 -33.31
N ILE A 576 12.82 13.51 -34.05
CA ILE A 576 13.60 12.63 -34.91
C ILE A 576 14.90 12.26 -34.22
N LEU A 577 15.09 10.97 -34.00
CA LEU A 577 16.32 10.38 -33.51
C LEU A 577 16.76 9.30 -34.49
N GLN A 578 17.97 9.42 -35.04
CA GLN A 578 18.53 8.43 -35.98
C GLN A 578 17.60 8.09 -37.17
N ASN A 579 16.89 9.11 -37.69
CA ASN A 579 15.90 8.99 -38.76
C ASN A 579 14.64 8.16 -38.42
N GLN A 580 14.38 7.93 -37.14
CA GLN A 580 13.13 7.39 -36.62
C GLN A 580 12.40 8.45 -35.79
N VAL A 581 11.07 8.39 -35.75
CA VAL A 581 10.27 9.27 -34.92
C VAL A 581 10.09 8.65 -33.54
N ARG A 582 10.25 9.46 -32.50
CA ARG A 582 10.03 9.13 -31.09
C ARG A 582 9.16 10.18 -30.43
N GLN A 583 8.54 9.80 -29.31
CA GLN A 583 7.78 10.71 -28.47
C GLN A 583 8.54 11.05 -27.19
N TYR A 584 9.19 12.20 -27.15
CA TYR A 584 9.90 12.70 -25.97
C TYR A 584 9.38 14.08 -25.58
N ASP A 585 9.68 14.54 -24.36
CA ASP A 585 9.18 15.83 -23.84
C ASP A 585 7.64 15.91 -23.85
N ALA A 586 6.97 14.77 -23.63
CA ALA A 586 5.51 14.66 -23.68
C ALA A 586 4.80 15.42 -22.55
N LEU A 587 5.53 15.78 -21.49
CA LEU A 587 5.00 16.39 -20.29
C LEU A 587 5.92 17.52 -19.86
N ILE A 588 5.33 18.66 -19.49
CA ILE A 588 6.07 19.79 -18.90
C ILE A 588 5.48 20.17 -17.55
N GLU A 589 6.33 20.71 -16.69
CA GLU A 589 5.90 21.49 -15.53
C GLU A 589 5.40 22.86 -16.02
N ASP A 590 4.12 23.16 -15.80
CA ASP A 590 3.47 24.35 -16.34
C ASP A 590 3.73 25.58 -15.46
N GLU A 591 4.98 26.06 -15.47
CA GLU A 591 5.42 27.22 -14.70
C GLU A 591 4.56 28.47 -14.98
N GLU A 592 4.09 28.62 -16.22
CA GLU A 592 3.21 29.72 -16.62
C GLU A 592 1.88 29.64 -15.87
N LYS A 593 1.23 28.48 -15.85
CA LYS A 593 -0.01 28.24 -15.11
C LYS A 593 0.18 28.43 -13.62
N LEU A 594 1.23 27.86 -13.03
CA LEU A 594 1.53 28.01 -11.61
C LEU A 594 1.68 29.48 -11.21
N LYS A 595 2.44 30.24 -12.00
CA LYS A 595 2.63 31.68 -11.76
C LYS A 595 1.36 32.49 -11.97
N ARG A 596 0.62 32.23 -13.06
CA ARG A 596 -0.60 32.96 -13.42
C ARG A 596 -1.73 32.75 -12.41
N LEU A 597 -1.83 31.55 -11.84
CA LEU A 597 -2.89 31.16 -10.91
C LEU A 597 -2.44 31.22 -9.44
N GLY A 598 -1.18 31.54 -9.16
CA GLY A 598 -0.66 31.66 -7.78
C GLY A 598 -0.56 30.33 -7.04
N ARG A 599 -0.21 29.25 -7.75
CA ARG A 599 -0.19 27.87 -7.22
C ARG A 599 1.23 27.34 -7.07
N LYS A 600 1.41 26.30 -6.27
CA LYS A 600 2.68 25.58 -6.13
C LYS A 600 2.60 24.18 -6.72
N MET A 601 3.76 23.63 -7.07
CA MET A 601 3.91 22.32 -7.72
C MET A 601 3.22 21.18 -6.96
N ASN A 602 3.37 21.15 -5.64
CA ASN A 602 2.92 20.03 -4.80
C ASN A 602 1.61 20.31 -4.04
N ASP A 603 0.93 21.41 -4.35
CA ASP A 603 -0.35 21.73 -3.71
C ASP A 603 -1.50 20.95 -4.37
N THR A 604 -2.51 20.59 -3.57
CA THR A 604 -3.78 20.10 -4.11
C THR A 604 -4.57 21.28 -4.66
N ASN A 605 -4.80 21.30 -5.98
CA ASN A 605 -5.57 22.33 -6.65
C ASN A 605 -6.78 21.72 -7.37
N TRP A 606 -7.83 22.54 -7.54
CA TRP A 606 -9.07 22.15 -8.19
C TRP A 606 -9.34 23.03 -9.42
N LEU A 607 -10.00 22.47 -10.43
CA LEU A 607 -10.34 23.17 -11.66
C LEU A 607 -11.35 24.28 -11.35
N GLN A 608 -11.08 25.48 -11.87
CA GLN A 608 -11.90 26.67 -11.62
C GLN A 608 -12.50 27.22 -12.92
N THR A 609 -13.62 27.93 -12.77
CA THR A 609 -14.28 28.65 -13.86
C THR A 609 -13.55 29.96 -14.20
N GLU A 610 -14.06 30.71 -15.17
CA GLU A 610 -13.49 31.99 -15.64
C GLU A 610 -11.99 31.91 -16.01
N GLY A 611 -11.54 30.78 -16.56
CA GLY A 611 -10.14 30.57 -16.92
C GLY A 611 -9.20 30.58 -15.72
N GLY A 612 -9.64 29.99 -14.60
CA GLY A 612 -8.83 29.74 -13.41
C GLY A 612 -9.00 30.77 -12.30
N LYS A 613 -9.95 31.70 -12.43
CA LYS A 613 -10.13 32.84 -11.52
C LYS A 613 -11.48 32.85 -10.80
N GLY A 614 -12.42 32.01 -11.23
CA GLY A 614 -13.71 31.85 -10.60
C GLY A 614 -13.72 30.78 -9.51
N GLU A 615 -14.92 30.32 -9.20
CA GLU A 615 -15.17 29.27 -8.23
C GLU A 615 -14.68 27.89 -8.72
N VAL A 616 -14.51 26.96 -7.79
CA VAL A 616 -14.25 25.55 -8.13
C VAL A 616 -15.45 24.98 -8.89
N TYR A 617 -15.18 24.36 -10.03
CA TYR A 617 -16.22 23.69 -10.81
C TYR A 617 -16.61 22.37 -10.15
N HIS A 618 -17.91 22.20 -9.93
CA HIS A 618 -18.50 21.00 -9.33
C HIS A 618 -19.50 20.34 -10.28
N THR A 619 -19.58 19.01 -10.22
CA THR A 619 -20.47 18.19 -11.05
C THR A 619 -20.81 16.88 -10.34
N ASN A 620 -21.44 15.93 -11.04
CA ASN A 620 -21.76 14.59 -10.51
C ASN A 620 -20.88 13.48 -11.10
N LEU A 621 -20.96 12.29 -10.48
CA LEU A 621 -20.17 11.13 -10.89
C LEU A 621 -20.41 10.72 -12.35
N PHE A 622 -21.65 10.81 -12.84
CA PHE A 622 -21.96 10.44 -14.21
C PHE A 622 -21.21 11.31 -15.21
N VAL A 623 -21.18 12.64 -15.01
CA VAL A 623 -20.41 13.57 -15.85
C VAL A 623 -18.91 13.29 -15.76
N LYS A 624 -18.39 12.97 -14.57
CA LYS A 624 -16.99 12.55 -14.39
C LYS A 624 -16.64 11.32 -15.23
N MET A 625 -17.50 10.30 -15.24
CA MET A 625 -17.32 9.08 -16.03
C MET A 625 -17.41 9.35 -17.54
N VAL A 626 -18.39 10.14 -17.99
CA VAL A 626 -18.53 10.53 -19.41
C VAL A 626 -17.28 11.28 -19.88
N SER A 627 -16.82 12.27 -19.10
CA SER A 627 -15.59 13.03 -19.40
C SER A 627 -14.36 12.12 -19.48
N LEU A 628 -14.18 11.21 -18.52
CA LEU A 628 -13.04 10.29 -18.49
C LEU A 628 -13.06 9.32 -19.68
N ALA A 629 -14.21 8.68 -19.94
CA ALA A 629 -14.37 7.75 -21.04
C ALA A 629 -14.16 8.43 -22.40
N LEU A 630 -14.70 9.64 -22.60
CA LEU A 630 -14.50 10.43 -23.82
C LEU A 630 -13.01 10.74 -24.05
N ASN A 631 -12.31 11.24 -23.02
CA ASN A 631 -10.88 11.52 -23.12
C ASN A 631 -10.10 10.25 -23.49
N LYS A 632 -10.34 9.12 -22.81
CA LYS A 632 -9.61 7.87 -23.07
C LYS A 632 -9.94 7.26 -24.41
N PHE A 633 -11.19 7.33 -24.86
CA PHE A 633 -11.58 6.94 -26.21
C PHE A 633 -10.89 7.80 -27.27
N SER A 634 -10.79 9.11 -27.03
CA SER A 634 -10.06 10.00 -27.92
C SER A 634 -8.56 9.74 -27.95
N THR A 635 -8.02 8.95 -27.00
CA THR A 635 -6.61 8.54 -26.86
C THR A 635 -6.36 7.11 -27.38
N LEU A 636 -7.28 6.53 -28.15
CA LEU A 636 -6.99 5.28 -28.87
C LEU A 636 -5.92 5.51 -29.95
N ASP A 637 -5.07 4.51 -30.16
CA ASP A 637 -3.98 4.54 -31.14
C ASP A 637 -4.49 4.60 -32.60
N PRO A 638 -3.61 4.82 -33.60
CA PRO A 638 -4.02 4.96 -35.01
C PRO A 638 -4.75 3.73 -35.60
N TYR A 639 -4.63 2.58 -34.95
CA TYR A 639 -5.25 1.32 -35.33
C TYR A 639 -6.53 1.02 -34.53
N GLY A 640 -6.84 1.87 -33.55
CA GLY A 640 -7.99 1.76 -32.65
C GLY A 640 -7.86 0.67 -31.59
N MET A 641 -6.65 0.12 -31.36
CA MET A 641 -6.47 -1.08 -30.53
C MET A 641 -6.22 -0.74 -29.06
N GLY A 642 -5.10 -0.10 -28.74
CA GLY A 642 -4.69 0.28 -27.40
C GLY A 642 -4.90 1.77 -27.10
N VAL A 643 -4.93 2.12 -25.81
CA VAL A 643 -4.86 3.53 -25.37
C VAL A 643 -3.39 3.98 -25.40
N GLU A 644 -3.11 5.11 -26.03
CA GLU A 644 -1.77 5.67 -26.19
C GLU A 644 -1.12 6.03 -24.85
N MET A 645 0.17 5.69 -24.70
CA MET A 645 1.01 6.13 -23.59
C MET A 645 1.54 7.56 -23.84
N GLU A 646 0.63 8.49 -24.13
CA GLU A 646 0.96 9.82 -24.65
C GLU A 646 1.47 10.83 -23.59
N ALA A 647 1.48 10.42 -22.32
CA ALA A 647 1.75 11.25 -21.15
C ALA A 647 2.95 10.76 -20.31
N ASN A 648 3.99 10.25 -21.01
CA ASN A 648 5.33 9.97 -20.49
C ASN A 648 5.50 8.74 -19.58
N LYS A 649 4.42 8.12 -19.08
CA LYS A 649 4.52 6.92 -18.23
C LYS A 649 3.76 5.73 -18.85
N PRO A 650 4.20 4.48 -18.61
CA PRO A 650 3.54 3.28 -19.12
C PRO A 650 2.25 2.96 -18.34
N GLY A 651 1.76 1.73 -18.45
CA GLY A 651 0.63 1.21 -17.66
C GLY A 651 1.06 0.55 -16.36
N TRP A 652 0.46 -0.59 -16.02
CA TRP A 652 0.74 -1.31 -14.77
C TRP A 652 2.22 -1.65 -14.57
N ASN A 653 2.88 -2.10 -15.64
CA ASN A 653 4.28 -2.51 -15.60
C ASN A 653 5.22 -1.31 -15.79
N ASP A 654 5.69 -0.74 -14.68
CA ASP A 654 6.59 0.41 -14.67
C ASP A 654 7.91 0.15 -15.42
N ALA A 655 8.33 -1.12 -15.57
CA ALA A 655 9.56 -1.50 -16.23
C ALA A 655 9.49 -1.40 -17.76
N MET A 656 8.30 -1.17 -18.32
CA MET A 656 8.08 -0.83 -19.73
C MET A 656 8.18 0.69 -20.00
N ASN A 657 9.03 1.37 -19.23
CA ASN A 657 9.20 2.83 -19.24
C ASN A 657 9.72 3.42 -20.56
N GLY A 658 10.14 2.59 -21.52
CA GLY A 658 10.55 3.03 -22.85
C GLY A 658 9.41 3.09 -23.89
N LEU A 659 8.31 2.35 -23.65
CA LEU A 659 7.16 2.33 -24.56
C LEU A 659 6.54 3.71 -24.84
N PRO A 660 6.40 4.64 -23.86
CA PRO A 660 5.93 5.99 -24.15
C PRO A 660 6.77 6.70 -25.23
N GLY A 661 8.08 6.42 -25.29
CA GLY A 661 9.01 6.94 -26.30
C GLY A 661 8.81 6.34 -27.69
N LEU A 662 8.35 5.09 -27.74
CA LEU A 662 8.05 4.31 -28.94
C LEU A 662 6.60 4.51 -29.44
N ILE A 663 5.94 5.59 -29.00
CA ILE A 663 4.54 5.90 -29.33
C ILE A 663 3.64 4.70 -28.94
N GLY A 664 4.00 4.00 -27.86
CA GLY A 664 3.35 2.76 -27.48
C GLY A 664 1.91 2.96 -27.00
N SER A 665 1.13 1.89 -27.06
CA SER A 665 -0.24 1.83 -26.54
C SER A 665 -0.49 0.51 -25.80
N GLY A 666 -1.53 0.49 -24.96
CA GLY A 666 -1.88 -0.66 -24.12
C GLY A 666 -3.31 -1.17 -24.34
N MET A 667 -3.48 -2.48 -24.51
CA MET A 667 -4.80 -3.13 -24.63
C MET A 667 -5.54 -3.21 -23.30
N SER A 668 -4.80 -3.33 -22.20
CA SER A 668 -5.36 -3.42 -20.85
C SER A 668 -6.28 -2.25 -20.56
N GLU A 669 -5.85 -1.05 -20.94
CA GLU A 669 -6.58 0.20 -20.78
C GLU A 669 -7.81 0.26 -21.70
N THR A 670 -7.73 -0.24 -22.94
CA THR A 670 -8.87 -0.33 -23.86
C THR A 670 -9.96 -1.26 -23.33
N VAL A 671 -9.58 -2.39 -22.73
CA VAL A 671 -10.55 -3.30 -22.13
C VAL A 671 -11.28 -2.65 -20.95
N GLU A 672 -10.56 -1.90 -20.13
CA GLU A 672 -11.17 -1.16 -19.01
C GLU A 672 -12.02 0.02 -19.51
N LEU A 673 -11.67 0.63 -20.66
CA LEU A 673 -12.51 1.62 -21.34
C LEU A 673 -13.82 0.98 -21.81
N LYS A 674 -13.77 -0.20 -22.43
CA LYS A 674 -14.97 -0.96 -22.83
C LYS A 674 -15.90 -1.19 -21.64
N ARG A 675 -15.35 -1.59 -20.49
CA ARG A 675 -16.11 -1.82 -19.26
C ARG A 675 -16.82 -0.55 -18.78
N MET A 676 -16.13 0.59 -18.77
CA MET A 676 -16.71 1.88 -18.40
C MET A 676 -17.80 2.34 -19.39
N VAL A 677 -17.55 2.21 -20.70
CA VAL A 677 -18.54 2.53 -21.76
C VAL A 677 -19.78 1.64 -21.64
N THR A 678 -19.60 0.36 -21.36
CA THR A 678 -20.71 -0.59 -21.16
C THR A 678 -21.56 -0.19 -19.96
N PHE A 679 -20.94 0.12 -18.82
CA PHE A 679 -21.63 0.59 -17.63
C PHE A 679 -22.41 1.90 -17.87
N LEU A 680 -21.82 2.84 -18.61
CA LEU A 680 -22.46 4.10 -18.99
C LEU A 680 -23.69 3.84 -19.89
N LEU A 681 -23.56 2.99 -20.91
CA LEU A 681 -24.67 2.64 -21.80
C LEU A 681 -25.81 1.94 -21.06
N GLU A 682 -25.50 1.01 -20.16
CA GLU A 682 -26.52 0.36 -19.31
C GLU A 682 -27.25 1.38 -18.43
N SER A 683 -26.51 2.33 -17.84
CA SER A 683 -27.09 3.39 -17.00
C SER A 683 -27.92 4.38 -17.82
N MET A 684 -27.51 4.72 -19.04
CA MET A 684 -28.30 5.56 -19.96
C MET A 684 -29.60 4.88 -20.38
N LYS A 685 -29.59 3.57 -20.62
CA LYS A 685 -30.80 2.80 -20.92
C LYS A 685 -31.77 2.76 -19.74
N GLU A 686 -31.23 2.65 -18.53
CA GLU A 686 -32.02 2.62 -17.29
C GLU A 686 -32.65 3.98 -16.97
N TYR A 687 -31.93 5.08 -17.21
CA TYR A 687 -32.33 6.44 -16.81
C TYR A 687 -32.55 7.41 -17.99
N GLY A 688 -32.85 6.90 -19.19
CA GLY A 688 -32.76 7.63 -20.47
C GLY A 688 -33.65 8.86 -20.65
N GLU A 689 -34.55 9.15 -19.70
CA GLU A 689 -35.35 10.37 -19.67
C GLU A 689 -34.66 11.55 -18.98
N LYS A 690 -33.47 11.35 -18.38
CA LYS A 690 -32.68 12.41 -17.75
C LYS A 690 -31.83 13.20 -18.76
N SER A 691 -31.38 14.37 -18.32
CA SER A 691 -30.34 15.19 -18.95
C SER A 691 -29.18 15.39 -17.98
N ILE A 692 -28.00 15.69 -18.52
CA ILE A 692 -26.81 16.09 -17.76
C ILE A 692 -26.33 17.48 -18.20
N ARG A 693 -25.56 18.13 -17.32
CA ARG A 693 -24.90 19.41 -17.60
C ARG A 693 -23.43 19.14 -17.85
N LEU A 694 -22.98 19.40 -19.08
CA LEU A 694 -21.58 19.26 -19.48
C LEU A 694 -20.96 20.65 -19.62
N PRO A 695 -19.72 20.88 -19.14
CA PRO A 695 -18.94 22.03 -19.56
C PRO A 695 -18.90 22.12 -21.08
N GLU A 696 -19.06 23.32 -21.63
CA GLU A 696 -19.10 23.50 -23.08
C GLU A 696 -17.83 22.95 -23.77
N GLU A 697 -16.68 22.98 -23.10
CA GLU A 697 -15.43 22.41 -23.57
C GLU A 697 -15.53 20.90 -23.80
N ILE A 698 -16.17 20.18 -22.87
CA ILE A 698 -16.37 18.73 -22.96
C ILE A 698 -17.45 18.42 -24.01
N ALA A 699 -18.51 19.22 -24.09
CA ALA A 699 -19.55 19.05 -25.09
C ALA A 699 -19.00 19.23 -26.52
N ASP A 700 -18.15 20.24 -26.74
CA ASP A 700 -17.48 20.45 -28.03
C ASP A 700 -16.55 19.29 -28.41
N LEU A 701 -15.80 18.74 -27.44
CA LEU A 701 -14.98 17.55 -27.68
C LEU A 701 -15.86 16.35 -28.05
N PHE A 702 -16.97 16.13 -27.34
CA PHE A 702 -17.89 15.03 -27.60
C PHE A 702 -18.46 15.10 -29.02
N GLU A 703 -18.97 16.27 -29.43
CA GLU A 703 -19.52 16.48 -30.77
C GLU A 703 -18.47 16.22 -31.87
N ALA A 704 -17.25 16.74 -31.69
CA ALA A 704 -16.16 16.56 -32.65
C ALA A 704 -15.74 15.08 -32.78
N VAL A 705 -15.59 14.36 -31.66
CA VAL A 705 -15.20 12.95 -31.65
C VAL A 705 -16.32 12.07 -32.21
N HIS A 706 -17.58 12.31 -31.81
CA HIS A 706 -18.73 11.58 -32.33
C HIS A 706 -18.84 11.73 -33.85
N GLN A 707 -18.74 12.96 -34.36
CA GLN A 707 -18.81 13.21 -35.80
C GLN A 707 -17.66 12.56 -36.57
N ALA A 708 -16.45 12.49 -35.99
CA ALA A 708 -15.32 11.79 -36.58
C ALA A 708 -15.56 10.28 -36.68
N VAL A 709 -16.13 9.66 -35.64
CA VAL A 709 -16.49 8.23 -35.64
C VAL A 709 -17.55 7.93 -36.70
N VAL A 710 -18.61 8.75 -36.79
CA VAL A 710 -19.65 8.60 -37.81
C VAL A 710 -19.05 8.70 -39.22
N ASN A 711 -18.16 9.67 -39.47
CA ASN A 711 -17.50 9.80 -40.76
C ASN A 711 -16.63 8.57 -41.11
N TYR A 712 -15.97 7.98 -40.11
CA TYR A 712 -15.19 6.76 -40.29
C TYR A 712 -16.10 5.55 -40.62
N GLN A 713 -17.18 5.37 -39.87
CA GLN A 713 -18.16 4.29 -40.08
C GLN A 713 -18.88 4.39 -41.43
N ASP A 714 -19.15 5.62 -41.89
CA ASP A 714 -19.72 5.90 -43.21
C ASP A 714 -18.70 5.71 -44.37
N GLY A 715 -17.44 5.38 -44.08
CA GLY A 715 -16.38 5.24 -45.07
C GLY A 715 -15.93 6.55 -45.71
N LYS A 716 -16.22 7.70 -45.09
CA LYS A 716 -15.83 9.04 -45.58
C LYS A 716 -14.37 9.41 -45.25
N THR A 717 -13.76 8.72 -44.29
CA THR A 717 -12.36 8.92 -43.87
C THR A 717 -11.70 7.57 -43.60
N ASP A 718 -10.38 7.47 -43.82
CA ASP A 718 -9.60 6.31 -43.40
C ASP A 718 -9.24 6.35 -41.90
N SER A 719 -8.64 5.26 -41.40
CA SER A 719 -8.28 5.09 -39.98
C SER A 719 -7.26 6.11 -39.48
N PHE A 720 -6.24 6.45 -40.29
CA PHE A 720 -5.20 7.40 -39.90
C PHE A 720 -5.76 8.82 -39.86
N THR A 721 -6.52 9.20 -40.88
CA THR A 721 -7.14 10.52 -40.97
C THR A 721 -8.18 10.70 -39.85
N TYR A 722 -8.95 9.65 -39.52
CA TYR A 722 -9.84 9.65 -38.34
C TYR A 722 -9.06 9.91 -37.05
N TRP A 723 -7.99 9.13 -36.82
CA TRP A 723 -7.15 9.26 -35.62
C TRP A 723 -6.55 10.65 -35.50
N ASP A 724 -6.05 11.22 -36.60
CA ASP A 724 -5.45 12.56 -36.59
C ASP A 724 -6.47 13.65 -36.22
N VAL A 725 -7.70 13.56 -36.74
CA VAL A 725 -8.80 14.48 -36.40
C VAL A 725 -9.17 14.38 -34.91
N VAL A 726 -9.30 13.16 -34.39
CA VAL A 726 -9.64 12.93 -32.98
C VAL A 726 -8.52 13.39 -32.05
N ALA A 727 -7.27 13.09 -32.38
CA ALA A 727 -6.10 13.54 -31.61
C ALA A 727 -5.97 15.07 -31.61
N LEU A 728 -6.22 15.75 -32.74
CA LEU A 728 -6.24 17.21 -32.81
C LEU A 728 -7.37 17.82 -31.96
N ALA A 729 -8.56 17.23 -31.96
CA ALA A 729 -9.67 17.67 -31.12
C ALA A 729 -9.32 17.56 -29.63
N ARG A 730 -8.69 16.45 -29.22
CA ARG A 730 -8.18 16.23 -27.86
C ARG A 730 -7.13 17.25 -27.45
N GLU A 731 -6.15 17.54 -28.32
CA GLU A 731 -5.11 18.54 -28.09
C GLU A 731 -5.69 19.96 -27.95
N ALA A 732 -6.65 20.32 -28.81
CA ALA A 732 -7.33 21.61 -28.74
C ALA A 732 -8.18 21.76 -27.47
N TYR A 733 -8.88 20.69 -27.07
CA TYR A 733 -9.61 20.65 -25.80
C TYR A 733 -8.67 20.87 -24.61
N ARG A 734 -7.54 20.14 -24.56
CA ARG A 734 -6.54 20.26 -23.48
C ARG A 734 -5.97 21.68 -23.37
N GLU A 735 -5.71 22.34 -24.50
CA GLU A 735 -5.27 23.73 -24.50
C GLU A 735 -6.35 24.68 -23.96
N ARG A 736 -7.62 24.47 -24.34
CA ARG A 736 -8.73 25.31 -23.89
C ARG A 736 -8.93 25.24 -22.37
N ILE A 737 -8.71 24.08 -21.76
CA ILE A 737 -8.87 23.88 -20.31
C ILE A 737 -7.59 24.14 -19.49
N ARG A 738 -6.45 24.46 -20.15
CA ARG A 738 -5.12 24.55 -19.51
C ARG A 738 -5.09 25.40 -18.25
N PHE A 739 -5.80 26.54 -18.26
CA PHE A 739 -5.85 27.47 -17.13
C PHE A 739 -7.15 27.39 -16.32
N GLY A 740 -8.14 26.60 -16.74
CA GLY A 740 -9.50 26.60 -16.21
C GLY A 740 -10.53 26.52 -17.34
N ILE A 741 -11.81 26.48 -17.00
CA ILE A 741 -12.93 26.44 -17.96
C ILE A 741 -13.70 27.77 -17.97
N THR A 742 -14.62 27.97 -18.92
CA THR A 742 -15.47 29.16 -18.93
C THR A 742 -16.51 29.15 -17.81
N GLY A 743 -16.98 27.97 -17.42
CA GLY A 743 -18.11 27.78 -16.50
C GLY A 743 -19.47 27.75 -17.18
N VAL A 744 -19.52 27.85 -18.51
CA VAL A 744 -20.75 27.66 -19.28
C VAL A 744 -21.05 26.17 -19.42
N GLU A 745 -22.27 25.77 -19.07
CA GLU A 745 -22.74 24.39 -19.21
C GLU A 745 -23.74 24.25 -20.35
N ARG A 746 -23.69 23.12 -21.07
CA ARG A 746 -24.72 22.68 -22.01
C ARG A 746 -25.54 21.56 -21.38
N GLU A 747 -26.85 21.71 -21.41
CA GLU A 747 -27.76 20.62 -21.06
C GLU A 747 -27.86 19.64 -22.24
N VAL A 748 -27.51 18.38 -22.01
CA VAL A 748 -27.51 17.31 -23.02
C VAL A 748 -28.31 16.14 -22.51
N SER A 749 -29.30 15.68 -23.30
CA SER A 749 -30.10 14.51 -22.94
C SER A 749 -29.26 13.23 -22.95
N LEU A 750 -29.56 12.28 -22.07
CA LEU A 750 -28.84 11.00 -22.05
C LEU A 750 -28.95 10.21 -23.35
N LYS A 751 -30.04 10.38 -24.12
CA LYS A 751 -30.22 9.75 -25.45
C LYS A 751 -29.15 10.18 -26.45
N VAL A 752 -28.75 11.46 -26.43
CA VAL A 752 -27.69 11.97 -27.32
C VAL A 752 -26.33 11.41 -26.93
N ILE A 753 -26.05 11.31 -25.63
CA ILE A 753 -24.81 10.70 -25.14
C ILE A 753 -24.79 9.20 -25.48
N GLU A 754 -25.92 8.50 -25.30
CA GLU A 754 -26.07 7.08 -25.63
C GLU A 754 -25.78 6.80 -27.11
N GLU A 755 -26.25 7.65 -28.03
CA GLU A 755 -25.97 7.54 -29.46
C GLU A 755 -24.46 7.57 -29.74
N GLY A 756 -23.75 8.58 -29.22
CA GLY A 756 -22.31 8.70 -29.42
C GLY A 756 -21.52 7.56 -28.75
N PHE A 757 -21.86 7.20 -27.51
CA PHE A 757 -21.19 6.11 -26.80
C PHE A 757 -21.47 4.73 -27.40
N SER A 758 -22.62 4.53 -28.06
CA SER A 758 -22.90 3.32 -28.82
C SER A 758 -21.98 3.20 -30.03
N ALA A 759 -21.75 4.31 -30.75
CA ALA A 759 -20.77 4.35 -31.84
C ALA A 759 -19.33 4.09 -31.32
N PHE A 760 -18.99 4.62 -30.14
CA PHE A 760 -17.69 4.38 -29.51
C PHE A 760 -17.51 2.91 -29.13
N ALA A 761 -18.54 2.26 -28.57
CA ALA A 761 -18.49 0.84 -28.21
C ALA A 761 -18.20 -0.05 -29.43
N VAL A 762 -18.85 0.21 -30.57
CA VAL A 762 -18.58 -0.50 -31.83
C VAL A 762 -17.10 -0.34 -32.23
N LYS A 763 -16.58 0.90 -32.17
CA LYS A 763 -15.19 1.16 -32.55
C LYS A 763 -14.17 0.49 -31.63
N ILE A 764 -14.47 0.41 -30.33
CA ILE A 764 -13.65 -0.32 -29.36
C ILE A 764 -13.64 -1.83 -29.67
N ASP A 765 -14.80 -2.40 -30.01
CA ASP A 765 -14.91 -3.82 -30.35
C ASP A 765 -14.17 -4.20 -31.64
N GLU A 766 -14.17 -3.32 -32.64
CA GLU A 766 -13.31 -3.46 -33.83
C GLU A 766 -11.83 -3.52 -33.44
N GLY A 767 -11.40 -2.60 -32.57
CA GLY A 767 -10.03 -2.53 -32.06
C GLY A 767 -9.59 -3.79 -31.33
N ILE A 768 -10.43 -4.28 -30.40
CA ILE A 768 -10.19 -5.52 -29.66
C ILE A 768 -10.10 -6.71 -30.62
N SER A 769 -11.02 -6.82 -31.58
CA SER A 769 -11.03 -7.92 -32.55
C SER A 769 -9.74 -7.94 -33.38
N LYS A 770 -9.28 -6.77 -33.83
CA LYS A 770 -8.03 -6.61 -34.57
C LYS A 770 -6.80 -6.98 -33.73
N ALA A 771 -6.79 -6.60 -32.45
CA ALA A 771 -5.71 -6.98 -31.53
C ALA A 771 -5.66 -8.49 -31.30
N VAL A 772 -6.81 -9.15 -31.16
CA VAL A 772 -6.90 -10.62 -31.01
C VAL A 772 -6.38 -11.35 -32.25
N GLU A 773 -6.69 -10.83 -33.44
CA GLU A 773 -6.14 -11.36 -34.71
C GLU A 773 -4.61 -11.20 -34.75
N LEU A 774 -4.10 -10.02 -34.41
CA LEU A 774 -2.66 -9.72 -34.40
C LEU A 774 -1.88 -10.56 -33.38
N GLY A 775 -2.53 -11.01 -32.31
CA GLY A 775 -1.95 -11.86 -31.26
C GLY A 775 -2.27 -13.34 -31.38
N ASP A 776 -2.67 -13.84 -32.56
CA ASP A 776 -2.94 -15.26 -32.81
C ASP A 776 -3.96 -15.89 -31.85
N GLY A 777 -4.96 -15.11 -31.42
CA GLY A 777 -6.00 -15.53 -30.48
C GLY A 777 -5.71 -15.26 -29.00
N ILE A 778 -4.55 -14.70 -28.65
CA ILE A 778 -4.27 -14.13 -27.33
C ILE A 778 -4.08 -12.62 -27.53
N VAL A 779 -4.91 -11.81 -26.88
CA VAL A 779 -4.78 -10.35 -26.99
C VAL A 779 -3.38 -9.87 -26.53
N PRO A 780 -2.61 -9.16 -27.37
CA PRO A 780 -1.35 -8.55 -26.95
C PRO A 780 -1.60 -7.53 -25.84
N THR A 781 -0.63 -7.32 -24.96
CA THR A 781 -0.76 -6.27 -23.91
C THR A 781 -0.28 -4.93 -24.41
N TYR A 782 0.85 -4.90 -25.12
CA TYR A 782 1.52 -3.69 -25.56
C TYR A 782 1.75 -3.70 -27.06
N PHE A 783 1.67 -2.51 -27.65
CA PHE A 783 2.08 -2.25 -29.02
C PHE A 783 3.13 -1.14 -29.04
N ARG A 784 3.97 -1.16 -30.08
CA ARG A 784 4.80 -0.01 -30.48
C ARG A 784 4.51 0.36 -31.93
N PHE A 785 4.72 1.63 -32.26
CA PHE A 785 4.41 2.16 -33.58
C PHE A 785 5.64 2.84 -34.18
N GLU A 786 5.94 2.51 -35.44
CA GLU A 786 7.01 3.15 -36.19
C GLU A 786 6.41 4.04 -37.29
N ALA A 787 6.88 5.27 -37.40
CA ALA A 787 6.46 6.17 -38.46
C ALA A 787 7.07 5.74 -39.80
N THR A 788 6.24 5.28 -40.73
CA THR A 788 6.67 4.87 -42.08
C THR A 788 6.85 6.05 -43.03
N GLU A 789 6.13 7.15 -42.79
CA GLU A 789 6.28 8.41 -43.51
C GLU A 789 6.12 9.59 -42.52
N PHE A 790 7.04 10.56 -42.56
CA PHE A 790 6.96 11.78 -41.75
C PHE A 790 7.66 12.97 -42.42
N GLU A 791 7.25 14.18 -42.04
CA GLU A 791 7.86 15.44 -42.45
C GLU A 791 8.75 16.00 -41.34
N ARG A 792 9.89 16.57 -41.74
CA ARG A 792 10.78 17.33 -40.87
C ARG A 792 10.23 18.73 -40.69
N VAL A 793 9.97 19.13 -39.45
CA VAL A 793 9.44 20.47 -39.15
C VAL A 793 10.59 21.49 -39.15
N VAL A 794 10.33 22.66 -39.73
CA VAL A 794 11.25 23.78 -39.84
C VAL A 794 10.59 25.08 -39.35
N ASP A 795 11.38 26.01 -38.84
CA ASP A 795 10.94 27.33 -38.44
C ASP A 795 10.63 28.24 -39.64
N ALA A 796 10.16 29.47 -39.37
CA ALA A 796 9.84 30.45 -40.41
C ALA A 796 11.03 30.86 -41.30
N ASN A 797 12.27 30.59 -40.86
CA ASN A 797 13.51 30.87 -41.58
C ASN A 797 14.05 29.62 -42.32
N GLY A 798 13.37 28.48 -42.23
CA GLY A 798 13.78 27.21 -42.83
C GLY A 798 14.80 26.42 -42.01
N ASN A 799 15.12 26.82 -40.78
CA ASN A 799 15.99 26.05 -39.90
C ASN A 799 15.21 24.93 -39.20
N PRO A 800 15.85 23.82 -38.80
CA PRO A 800 15.20 22.78 -38.00
C PRO A 800 14.52 23.34 -36.74
N GLU A 801 13.22 23.06 -36.56
CA GLU A 801 12.55 23.38 -35.29
C GLU A 801 12.93 22.30 -34.26
N LEU A 802 13.64 22.69 -33.20
CA LEU A 802 14.17 21.76 -32.19
C LEU A 802 13.26 21.63 -30.97
N SER A 803 13.28 20.47 -30.33
CA SER A 803 12.70 20.25 -28.99
C SER A 803 13.63 20.78 -27.90
N SER A 804 13.19 20.74 -26.64
CA SER A 804 14.02 21.07 -25.46
C SER A 804 15.29 20.22 -25.38
N ASN A 805 15.23 18.98 -25.90
CA ASN A 805 16.37 18.05 -25.93
C ASN A 805 17.25 18.21 -27.18
N GLY A 806 17.02 19.25 -28.00
CA GLY A 806 17.81 19.53 -29.20
C GLY A 806 17.51 18.62 -30.40
N LEU A 807 16.43 17.84 -30.36
CA LEU A 807 16.02 16.95 -31.45
C LEU A 807 15.06 17.66 -32.41
N GLN A 808 15.20 17.42 -33.72
CA GLN A 808 14.33 18.03 -34.72
C GLN A 808 12.91 17.45 -34.63
N ARG A 809 11.89 18.30 -34.69
CA ARG A 809 10.49 17.90 -34.64
C ARG A 809 10.02 17.21 -35.93
N ALA A 810 9.03 16.33 -35.79
CA ALA A 810 8.41 15.60 -36.88
C ALA A 810 6.89 15.75 -36.92
N LYS A 811 6.33 15.67 -38.13
CA LYS A 811 4.91 15.45 -38.36
C LYS A 811 4.72 14.11 -39.06
N VAL A 812 4.10 13.14 -38.38
CA VAL A 812 3.89 11.79 -38.92
C VAL A 812 2.70 11.77 -39.88
N LYS A 813 2.79 10.95 -40.93
CA LYS A 813 1.75 10.75 -41.95
C LYS A 813 1.23 9.32 -42.02
N SER A 814 1.98 8.35 -41.52
CA SER A 814 1.57 6.95 -41.48
C SER A 814 2.37 6.18 -40.42
N PHE A 815 1.75 5.13 -39.89
CA PHE A 815 2.34 4.24 -38.90
C PHE A 815 2.23 2.78 -39.31
N GLU A 816 3.24 2.00 -38.93
CA GLU A 816 3.20 0.55 -38.87
C GLU A 816 3.18 0.09 -37.40
N VAL A 817 2.33 -0.88 -37.08
CA VAL A 817 2.16 -1.41 -35.72
C VAL A 817 2.95 -2.70 -35.52
N TYR A 818 3.54 -2.84 -34.33
CA TYR A 818 4.22 -4.05 -33.89
C TYR A 818 3.68 -4.45 -32.51
N ALA A 819 3.07 -5.63 -32.43
CA ALA A 819 2.72 -6.23 -31.13
C ALA A 819 3.99 -6.73 -30.45
N LEU A 820 4.14 -6.42 -29.16
CA LEU A 820 5.20 -7.01 -28.36
C LEU A 820 4.90 -8.49 -28.06
N PRO A 821 5.91 -9.30 -27.69
CA PRO A 821 5.70 -10.66 -27.21
C PRO A 821 4.63 -10.71 -26.11
N HIS A 822 3.93 -11.84 -25.95
CA HIS A 822 2.80 -11.92 -25.03
C HIS A 822 3.17 -11.59 -23.58
N PHE A 823 2.29 -10.80 -22.94
CA PHE A 823 2.27 -10.55 -21.50
C PHE A 823 0.95 -11.07 -20.95
N LEU A 824 0.95 -11.46 -19.68
CA LEU A 824 -0.22 -12.02 -19.00
C LEU A 824 -1.33 -10.97 -18.77
N GLU A 825 -0.96 -9.69 -18.67
CA GLU A 825 -1.90 -8.63 -18.29
C GLU A 825 -3.06 -8.45 -19.28
N GLY A 826 -2.76 -8.31 -20.57
CA GLY A 826 -3.76 -8.13 -21.62
C GLY A 826 -4.87 -9.18 -21.59
N PRO A 827 -4.56 -10.49 -21.69
CA PRO A 827 -5.59 -11.52 -21.62
C PRO A 827 -6.26 -11.60 -20.25
N THR A 828 -5.54 -11.32 -19.16
CA THR A 828 -6.14 -11.22 -17.81
C THR A 828 -7.24 -10.17 -17.75
N ARG A 829 -6.97 -8.98 -18.29
CA ARG A 829 -7.94 -7.89 -18.33
C ARG A 829 -9.09 -8.23 -19.25
N TRP A 830 -8.80 -8.76 -20.43
CA TRP A 830 -9.82 -9.11 -21.43
C TRP A 830 -10.87 -10.09 -20.90
N MET A 831 -10.47 -11.06 -20.07
CA MET A 831 -11.41 -11.99 -19.41
C MET A 831 -12.52 -11.28 -18.61
N LYS A 832 -12.29 -10.06 -18.11
CA LYS A 832 -13.33 -9.27 -17.42
C LYS A 832 -14.50 -8.87 -18.32
N THR A 833 -14.32 -8.93 -19.65
CA THR A 833 -15.35 -8.53 -20.63
C THR A 833 -15.98 -9.71 -21.36
N LEU A 834 -15.56 -10.94 -21.04
CA LEU A 834 -16.06 -12.14 -21.69
C LEU A 834 -17.31 -12.64 -20.95
N ASN A 835 -18.38 -12.83 -21.71
CA ASN A 835 -19.63 -13.38 -21.18
C ASN A 835 -19.76 -14.90 -21.45
N ASP A 836 -18.92 -15.45 -22.34
CA ASP A 836 -18.91 -16.87 -22.68
C ASP A 836 -17.79 -17.61 -21.92
N PRO A 837 -18.13 -18.51 -20.96
CA PRO A 837 -17.15 -19.33 -20.25
C PRO A 837 -16.31 -20.20 -21.18
N GLN A 838 -16.84 -20.64 -22.33
CA GLN A 838 -16.08 -21.45 -23.28
C GLN A 838 -14.97 -20.64 -23.93
N GLN A 839 -15.22 -19.37 -24.25
CA GLN A 839 -14.19 -18.46 -24.76
C GLN A 839 -13.11 -18.21 -23.69
N ALA A 840 -13.50 -17.99 -22.44
CA ALA A 840 -12.54 -17.84 -21.34
C ALA A 840 -11.68 -19.12 -21.16
N LYS A 841 -12.31 -20.31 -21.23
CA LYS A 841 -11.61 -21.59 -21.18
C LYS A 841 -10.62 -21.76 -22.32
N ASN A 842 -10.99 -21.38 -23.54
CA ASN A 842 -10.09 -21.44 -24.69
C ASN A 842 -8.86 -20.54 -24.51
N ILE A 843 -9.01 -19.36 -23.88
CA ILE A 843 -7.90 -18.46 -23.56
C ILE A 843 -7.01 -19.07 -22.47
N TYR A 844 -7.62 -19.62 -21.41
CA TYR A 844 -6.90 -20.36 -20.38
C TYR A 844 -6.03 -21.48 -20.96
N ASP A 845 -6.62 -22.34 -21.80
CA ASP A 845 -5.91 -23.47 -22.42
C ASP A 845 -4.74 -22.99 -23.32
N ARG A 846 -4.91 -21.84 -23.99
CA ARG A 846 -3.84 -21.22 -24.81
C ARG A 846 -2.72 -20.67 -23.94
N ILE A 847 -3.04 -19.99 -22.85
CA ILE A 847 -2.05 -19.45 -21.89
C ILE A 847 -1.25 -20.60 -21.27
N LYS A 848 -1.89 -21.67 -20.81
CA LYS A 848 -1.22 -22.87 -20.26
C LYS A 848 -0.26 -23.55 -21.25
N LYS A 849 -0.54 -23.47 -22.55
CA LYS A 849 0.32 -24.01 -23.62
C LYS A 849 1.41 -23.04 -24.07
N SER A 850 1.32 -21.77 -23.69
CA SER A 850 2.28 -20.72 -24.05
C SER A 850 3.47 -20.66 -23.08
N GLY A 851 4.43 -19.77 -23.37
CA GLY A 851 5.51 -19.44 -22.43
C GLY A 851 5.07 -18.62 -21.21
N LEU A 852 3.80 -18.18 -21.14
CA LEU A 852 3.29 -17.47 -19.96
C LEU A 852 3.07 -18.38 -18.75
N TYR A 853 3.10 -19.71 -18.93
CA TYR A 853 3.01 -20.67 -17.84
C TYR A 853 4.37 -21.32 -17.59
N ASP A 854 4.94 -21.09 -16.41
CA ASP A 854 6.20 -21.68 -15.99
C ASP A 854 5.99 -23.10 -15.48
N LYS A 855 6.53 -24.09 -16.20
CA LYS A 855 6.39 -25.50 -15.83
C LYS A 855 7.19 -25.88 -14.59
N THR A 856 8.24 -25.13 -14.26
CA THR A 856 9.10 -25.40 -13.09
C THR A 856 8.39 -25.05 -11.80
N THR A 857 7.84 -23.84 -11.70
CA THR A 857 7.11 -23.38 -10.51
C THR A 857 5.62 -23.69 -10.56
N GLN A 858 5.08 -24.10 -11.72
CA GLN A 858 3.64 -24.30 -11.98
C GLN A 858 2.81 -23.03 -11.76
N MET A 859 3.39 -21.89 -12.13
CA MET A 859 2.84 -20.55 -11.95
C MET A 859 2.83 -19.76 -13.25
N TYR A 860 2.22 -18.58 -13.24
CA TYR A 860 2.15 -17.70 -14.40
C TYR A 860 3.24 -16.63 -14.38
N GLN A 861 3.87 -16.41 -15.53
CA GLN A 861 4.90 -15.40 -15.75
C GLN A 861 4.27 -14.11 -16.29
N THR A 862 4.89 -12.98 -15.99
CA THR A 862 4.48 -11.66 -16.52
C THR A 862 4.50 -11.58 -18.04
N SER A 863 5.53 -12.16 -18.66
CA SER A 863 5.75 -12.16 -20.10
C SER A 863 6.44 -13.44 -20.54
N VAL A 864 6.31 -13.75 -21.84
CA VAL A 864 7.24 -14.67 -22.51
C VAL A 864 8.61 -14.01 -22.70
N SER A 865 9.57 -14.74 -23.29
CA SER A 865 10.91 -14.20 -23.59
C SER A 865 10.84 -12.90 -24.38
N LEU A 866 11.56 -11.89 -23.88
CA LEU A 866 11.70 -10.59 -24.53
C LEU A 866 12.99 -10.48 -25.36
N ASP A 867 13.73 -11.58 -25.57
CA ASP A 867 15.08 -11.49 -26.12
C ASP A 867 15.16 -10.92 -27.54
N SER A 868 14.08 -11.09 -28.33
CA SER A 868 13.93 -10.52 -29.67
C SER A 868 13.73 -9.00 -29.68
N GLU A 869 13.38 -8.39 -28.55
CA GLU A 869 13.10 -6.96 -28.47
C GLU A 869 14.34 -6.13 -28.09
N SER A 870 14.32 -4.86 -28.52
CA SER A 870 15.32 -3.85 -28.17
C SER A 870 15.24 -3.46 -26.69
N HIS A 871 16.36 -3.02 -26.12
CA HIS A 871 16.38 -2.36 -24.80
C HIS A 871 15.56 -1.07 -24.75
N GLU A 872 15.21 -0.50 -25.91
CA GLU A 872 14.40 0.71 -26.01
C GLU A 872 12.97 0.53 -25.46
N ILE A 873 12.45 -0.70 -25.33
CA ILE A 873 11.11 -0.93 -24.76
C ILE A 873 11.04 -0.62 -23.26
N GLY A 874 12.19 -0.59 -22.57
CA GLY A 874 12.29 -0.26 -21.15
C GLY A 874 13.24 -1.17 -20.37
N ARG A 875 13.46 -0.82 -19.09
CA ARG A 875 14.39 -1.54 -18.19
C ARG A 875 14.02 -3.00 -17.97
N MET A 876 12.76 -3.38 -18.19
CA MET A 876 12.31 -4.77 -18.10
C MET A 876 13.16 -5.70 -18.97
N ARG A 877 13.49 -5.28 -20.20
CA ARG A 877 14.32 -6.06 -21.12
C ARG A 877 15.76 -6.24 -20.61
N ALA A 878 16.26 -5.33 -19.77
CA ALA A 878 17.62 -5.37 -19.23
C ALA A 878 17.75 -6.29 -18.01
N PHE A 879 16.65 -6.60 -17.31
CA PHE A 879 16.69 -7.56 -16.21
C PHE A 879 16.99 -8.97 -16.70
N THR A 880 17.52 -9.79 -15.81
CA THR A 880 17.66 -11.23 -16.03
C THR A 880 16.26 -11.86 -16.16
N PRO A 881 16.01 -12.81 -17.07
CA PRO A 881 14.78 -13.60 -17.08
C PRO A 881 14.46 -14.19 -15.69
N GLY A 882 13.18 -14.23 -15.34
CA GLY A 882 12.71 -14.71 -14.03
C GLY A 882 13.07 -13.80 -12.87
N TRP A 883 13.39 -12.52 -13.11
CA TRP A 883 13.79 -11.55 -12.09
C TRP A 883 13.04 -10.24 -12.19
N LEU A 884 12.61 -9.71 -11.03
CA LEU A 884 11.76 -8.51 -10.95
C LEU A 884 10.56 -8.64 -11.90
N GLU A 885 10.26 -7.66 -12.75
CA GLU A 885 9.11 -7.74 -13.65
C GLU A 885 9.34 -8.70 -14.83
N ARG A 886 10.58 -9.03 -15.23
CA ARG A 886 10.88 -9.81 -16.46
C ARG A 886 10.71 -11.31 -16.27
N GLU A 887 9.75 -11.91 -16.98
CA GLU A 887 9.55 -13.37 -17.07
C GLU A 887 9.41 -14.08 -15.70
N SER A 888 9.12 -13.32 -14.64
CA SER A 888 8.93 -13.84 -13.27
C SER A 888 7.45 -14.09 -12.99
N ASN A 889 7.14 -14.82 -11.94
CA ASN A 889 5.81 -14.76 -11.36
C ASN A 889 5.75 -13.50 -10.49
N PHE A 890 5.28 -12.40 -11.08
CA PHE A 890 4.92 -11.22 -10.31
C PHE A 890 3.56 -11.45 -9.66
N LEU A 891 3.56 -11.74 -8.35
CA LEU A 891 2.40 -12.28 -7.63
C LEU A 891 1.13 -11.47 -7.83
N HIS A 892 1.25 -10.15 -7.91
CA HIS A 892 0.11 -9.27 -8.18
C HIS A 892 -0.58 -9.59 -9.51
N MET A 893 0.17 -9.79 -10.59
CA MET A 893 -0.41 -10.12 -11.90
C MET A 893 -0.97 -11.55 -11.94
N SER A 894 -0.26 -12.50 -11.33
CA SER A 894 -0.74 -13.88 -11.20
C SER A 894 -2.06 -13.95 -10.42
N TYR A 895 -2.20 -13.16 -9.35
CA TYR A 895 -3.45 -13.13 -8.59
C TYR A 895 -4.57 -12.39 -9.33
N LYS A 896 -4.25 -11.37 -10.14
CA LYS A 896 -5.23 -10.79 -11.08
C LYS A 896 -5.74 -11.85 -12.06
N TYR A 897 -4.85 -12.71 -12.57
CA TYR A 897 -5.20 -13.80 -13.47
C TYR A 897 -6.12 -14.82 -12.80
N LEU A 898 -5.76 -15.30 -11.60
CA LEU A 898 -6.60 -16.20 -10.80
C LEU A 898 -7.98 -15.58 -10.49
N LEU A 899 -8.01 -14.31 -10.08
CA LEU A 899 -9.27 -13.58 -9.90
C LEU A 899 -10.07 -13.50 -11.21
N GLY A 900 -9.40 -13.36 -12.35
CA GLY A 900 -10.00 -13.44 -13.68
C GLY A 900 -10.66 -14.79 -13.96
N LEU A 901 -10.00 -15.91 -13.65
CA LEU A 901 -10.56 -17.26 -13.79
C LEU A 901 -11.81 -17.45 -12.92
N LEU A 902 -11.71 -17.05 -11.64
CA LEU A 902 -12.84 -17.06 -10.71
C LEU A 902 -13.99 -16.18 -11.22
N LYS A 903 -13.67 -15.01 -11.80
CA LYS A 903 -14.68 -14.12 -12.37
C LYS A 903 -15.31 -14.69 -13.65
N ALA A 904 -14.57 -15.45 -14.45
CA ALA A 904 -15.05 -16.08 -15.68
C ALA A 904 -15.85 -17.38 -15.44
N GLY A 905 -15.90 -17.90 -14.21
CA GLY A 905 -16.61 -19.14 -13.89
C GLY A 905 -15.80 -20.42 -14.11
N LEU A 906 -14.48 -20.31 -14.32
CA LEU A 906 -13.57 -21.44 -14.49
C LEU A 906 -13.13 -21.98 -13.12
N TYR A 907 -14.09 -22.47 -12.33
CA TYR A 907 -13.88 -22.80 -10.92
C TYR A 907 -12.96 -24.00 -10.72
N GLU A 908 -13.08 -25.04 -11.55
CA GLU A 908 -12.21 -26.22 -11.48
C GLU A 908 -10.75 -25.83 -11.75
N GLU A 909 -10.51 -25.13 -12.86
CA GLU A 909 -9.18 -24.62 -13.23
C GLU A 909 -8.62 -23.65 -12.18
N TYR A 910 -9.46 -22.79 -11.62
CA TYR A 910 -9.08 -21.86 -10.57
C TYR A 910 -8.58 -22.59 -9.33
N PHE A 911 -9.30 -23.60 -8.81
CA PHE A 911 -8.90 -24.32 -7.60
C PHE A 911 -7.72 -25.27 -7.81
N GLU A 912 -7.52 -25.75 -9.03
CA GLU A 912 -6.30 -26.47 -9.41
C GLU A 912 -5.08 -25.54 -9.30
N ASP A 913 -5.13 -24.38 -9.95
CA ASP A 913 -4.01 -23.43 -9.99
C ASP A 913 -3.79 -22.69 -8.67
N LEU A 914 -4.84 -22.52 -7.87
CA LEU A 914 -4.79 -21.86 -6.57
C LEU A 914 -3.80 -22.55 -5.63
N LYS A 915 -3.74 -23.89 -5.64
CA LYS A 915 -2.87 -24.69 -4.77
C LYS A 915 -1.38 -24.54 -5.10
N THR A 916 -1.05 -24.21 -6.33
CA THR A 916 0.36 -24.00 -6.75
C THR A 916 0.73 -22.52 -6.79
N SER A 917 -0.24 -21.62 -6.78
CA SER A 917 -0.01 -20.19 -6.97
C SER A 917 -0.15 -19.35 -5.70
N LEU A 918 -1.00 -19.74 -4.75
CA LEU A 918 -1.13 -19.00 -3.49
C LEU A 918 0.01 -19.34 -2.54
N VAL A 919 0.61 -18.29 -1.99
CA VAL A 919 1.72 -18.34 -1.02
C VAL A 919 1.52 -19.33 0.15
N PRO A 920 0.35 -19.44 0.82
CA PRO A 920 0.17 -20.37 1.95
C PRO A 920 0.35 -21.86 1.60
N PHE A 921 0.26 -22.23 0.31
CA PHE A 921 0.40 -23.61 -0.15
C PHE A 921 1.77 -23.93 -0.76
N LEU A 922 2.67 -22.96 -0.80
CA LEU A 922 4.03 -23.17 -1.31
C LEU A 922 4.89 -23.89 -0.28
N ASP A 923 5.90 -24.63 -0.77
CA ASP A 923 6.94 -25.16 0.11
C ASP A 923 7.75 -24.00 0.72
N PRO A 924 7.69 -23.79 2.05
CA PRO A 924 8.39 -22.69 2.70
C PRO A 924 9.92 -22.77 2.55
N ALA A 925 10.51 -23.95 2.36
CA ALA A 925 11.95 -24.09 2.12
C ALA A 925 12.35 -23.61 0.73
N VAL A 926 11.46 -23.76 -0.26
CA VAL A 926 11.64 -23.23 -1.62
C VAL A 926 11.37 -21.73 -1.63
N TYR A 927 10.22 -21.31 -1.11
CA TYR A 927 9.79 -19.91 -1.03
C TYR A 927 10.77 -19.04 -0.23
N GLY A 928 11.34 -19.59 0.84
CA GLY A 928 12.48 -19.03 1.57
C GLY A 928 12.14 -17.98 2.62
N ARG A 929 10.86 -17.74 2.90
CA ARG A 929 10.33 -16.81 3.91
C ARG A 929 8.95 -17.29 4.42
N SER A 930 8.30 -16.52 5.29
CA SER A 930 6.98 -16.85 5.84
C SER A 930 5.94 -17.04 4.73
N THR A 931 5.25 -18.18 4.71
CA THR A 931 4.14 -18.44 3.76
C THR A 931 2.84 -17.74 4.16
N LEU A 932 2.85 -16.94 5.22
CA LEU A 932 1.78 -15.99 5.53
C LEU A 932 1.98 -14.65 4.81
N GLU A 933 3.22 -14.31 4.47
CA GLU A 933 3.59 -13.01 3.91
C GLU A 933 3.75 -13.10 2.39
N ASN A 934 3.00 -12.28 1.65
CA ASN A 934 3.21 -12.15 0.22
C ASN A 934 4.60 -11.59 -0.11
N SER A 935 5.11 -11.94 -1.28
CA SER A 935 6.24 -11.27 -1.91
C SER A 935 5.75 -10.42 -3.10
N SER A 936 6.63 -9.67 -3.75
CA SER A 936 6.27 -8.97 -4.99
C SER A 936 6.36 -9.91 -6.17
N PHE A 937 7.45 -10.68 -6.24
CA PHE A 937 7.65 -11.69 -7.26
C PHE A 937 8.27 -12.97 -6.68
N ILE A 938 8.11 -14.04 -7.44
CA ILE A 938 8.74 -15.35 -7.27
C ILE A 938 9.58 -15.61 -8.52
N ALA A 939 10.85 -15.96 -8.32
CA ALA A 939 11.73 -16.29 -9.44
C ALA A 939 11.30 -17.63 -10.08
N THR A 940 11.24 -17.66 -11.40
CA THR A 940 10.68 -18.76 -12.19
C THR A 940 11.78 -19.61 -12.82
N GLY A 941 11.38 -20.71 -13.48
CA GLY A 941 12.30 -21.57 -14.22
C GLY A 941 13.06 -20.91 -15.38
N SER A 942 12.68 -19.70 -15.79
CA SER A 942 13.42 -18.93 -16.80
C SER A 942 14.71 -18.29 -16.24
N ASN A 943 14.83 -18.17 -14.90
CA ASN A 943 16.04 -17.65 -14.30
C ASN A 943 17.23 -18.60 -14.52
N PRO A 944 18.41 -18.11 -14.91
CA PRO A 944 19.57 -18.97 -15.15
C PRO A 944 20.12 -19.64 -13.88
N ASP A 945 19.79 -19.13 -12.69
CA ASP A 945 20.20 -19.73 -11.41
C ASP A 945 19.08 -20.65 -10.85
N PRO A 946 19.27 -21.98 -10.86
CA PRO A 946 18.26 -22.92 -10.34
C PRO A 946 18.05 -22.80 -8.82
N GLU A 947 18.99 -22.24 -8.06
CA GLU A 947 18.88 -22.13 -6.60
C GLU A 947 17.84 -21.08 -6.15
N VAL A 948 17.45 -20.19 -7.06
CA VAL A 948 16.41 -19.18 -6.80
C VAL A 948 15.03 -19.58 -7.31
N HIS A 949 14.89 -20.65 -8.07
CA HIS A 949 13.59 -21.08 -8.61
C HIS A 949 12.58 -21.32 -7.46
N GLY A 950 11.41 -20.67 -7.55
CA GLY A 950 10.36 -20.71 -6.54
C GLY A 950 10.60 -19.81 -5.31
N ARG A 951 11.71 -19.08 -5.22
CA ARG A 951 12.00 -18.18 -4.10
C ARG A 951 11.24 -16.86 -4.23
N GLY A 952 10.64 -16.41 -3.12
CA GLY A 952 9.97 -15.11 -3.01
C GLY A 952 10.93 -13.96 -2.69
N PHE A 953 10.68 -12.79 -3.30
CA PHE A 953 11.45 -11.56 -3.12
C PHE A 953 10.56 -10.34 -2.91
N VAL A 954 11.04 -9.40 -2.10
CA VAL A 954 10.40 -8.10 -1.81
C VAL A 954 9.10 -8.25 -1.01
N ALA A 955 9.17 -8.01 0.31
CA ALA A 955 8.15 -8.43 1.27
C ALA A 955 6.82 -7.62 1.30
N ARG A 956 5.76 -8.34 1.70
CA ARG A 956 4.45 -7.93 2.25
C ARG A 956 3.57 -7.01 1.42
N LEU A 957 3.96 -5.74 1.29
CA LEU A 957 3.09 -4.66 0.79
C LEU A 957 2.96 -4.73 -0.74
N SER A 958 2.29 -5.75 -1.23
CA SER A 958 2.09 -6.07 -2.64
C SER A 958 0.62 -5.90 -3.02
N GLY A 959 0.36 -5.63 -4.30
CA GLY A 959 -1.01 -5.52 -4.80
C GLY A 959 -1.74 -6.87 -4.81
N SER A 960 -1.01 -7.97 -4.65
CA SER A 960 -1.56 -9.31 -4.50
C SER A 960 -2.53 -9.42 -3.31
N THR A 961 -2.34 -8.65 -2.23
CA THR A 961 -3.27 -8.67 -1.09
C THR A 961 -4.66 -8.18 -1.49
N ALA A 962 -4.76 -7.08 -2.23
CA ALA A 962 -6.03 -6.57 -2.74
C ALA A 962 -6.74 -7.59 -3.65
N GLU A 963 -5.99 -8.30 -4.50
CA GLU A 963 -6.55 -9.35 -5.36
C GLU A 963 -6.99 -10.57 -4.56
N PHE A 964 -6.22 -10.98 -3.54
CA PHE A 964 -6.61 -12.04 -2.63
C PHE A 964 -7.90 -11.71 -1.87
N LEU A 965 -8.05 -10.48 -1.34
CA LEU A 965 -9.28 -10.06 -0.67
C LEU A 965 -10.51 -10.16 -1.61
N SER A 966 -10.35 -9.79 -2.88
CA SER A 966 -11.43 -9.92 -3.87
C SER A 966 -11.72 -11.38 -4.23
N MET A 967 -10.70 -12.25 -4.26
CA MET A 967 -10.90 -13.70 -4.39
C MET A 967 -11.63 -14.29 -3.18
N TRP A 968 -11.13 -14.02 -1.97
CA TRP A 968 -11.73 -14.45 -0.70
C TRP A 968 -13.20 -14.02 -0.61
N ARG A 969 -13.50 -12.75 -0.89
CA ARG A 969 -14.87 -12.22 -0.91
C ARG A 969 -15.77 -13.03 -1.86
N SER A 970 -15.30 -13.28 -3.08
CA SER A 970 -16.04 -14.02 -4.09
C SER A 970 -16.21 -15.49 -3.72
N MET A 971 -15.22 -16.10 -3.08
CA MET A 971 -15.28 -17.48 -2.57
C MET A 971 -16.28 -17.61 -1.42
N MET A 972 -16.21 -16.72 -0.42
CA MET A 972 -17.00 -16.84 0.81
C MET A 972 -18.46 -16.42 0.61
N ALA A 973 -18.71 -15.31 -0.08
CA ALA A 973 -20.07 -14.75 -0.20
C ALA A 973 -20.69 -14.88 -1.60
N GLY A 974 -19.86 -14.96 -2.65
CA GLY A 974 -20.28 -14.90 -4.05
C GLY A 974 -20.23 -13.48 -4.63
N LYS A 975 -20.83 -13.29 -5.82
CA LYS A 975 -20.88 -12.00 -6.55
C LYS A 975 -22.27 -11.39 -6.53
N ASN A 976 -22.39 -10.06 -6.62
CA ASN A 976 -23.67 -9.35 -6.65
C ASN A 976 -24.60 -9.84 -5.53
N VAL A 977 -24.09 -9.87 -4.29
CA VAL A 977 -24.78 -10.48 -3.15
C VAL A 977 -26.06 -9.74 -2.82
N PHE A 978 -26.11 -8.42 -3.02
CA PHE A 978 -27.35 -7.65 -2.99
C PHE A 978 -27.90 -7.39 -4.39
N LYS A 979 -29.23 -7.45 -4.55
CA LYS A 979 -29.95 -7.11 -5.79
C LYS A 979 -31.30 -6.49 -5.49
N VAL A 980 -31.78 -5.62 -6.37
CA VAL A 980 -33.18 -5.15 -6.34
C VAL A 980 -34.04 -6.11 -7.18
N ARG A 981 -35.05 -6.73 -6.56
CA ARG A 981 -36.06 -7.56 -7.23
C ARG A 981 -37.44 -7.05 -6.86
N GLU A 982 -38.28 -6.77 -7.86
CA GLU A 982 -39.65 -6.28 -7.64
C GLU A 982 -39.73 -5.04 -6.72
N GLY A 983 -38.72 -4.16 -6.78
CA GLY A 983 -38.63 -2.96 -5.97
C GLY A 983 -38.15 -3.17 -4.52
N GLN A 984 -37.77 -4.40 -4.14
CA GLN A 984 -37.21 -4.71 -2.82
C GLN A 984 -35.76 -5.15 -2.90
N LEU A 985 -34.98 -4.80 -1.87
CA LEU A 985 -33.62 -5.30 -1.70
C LEU A 985 -33.66 -6.78 -1.33
N THR A 986 -32.81 -7.57 -1.96
CA THR A 986 -32.62 -9.00 -1.69
C THR A 986 -31.15 -9.29 -1.48
N LEU A 987 -30.83 -10.20 -0.58
CA LEU A 987 -29.49 -10.73 -0.33
C LEU A 987 -29.47 -12.21 -0.73
N THR A 988 -28.48 -12.62 -1.53
CA THR A 988 -28.26 -14.01 -1.93
C THR A 988 -26.80 -14.39 -1.75
N LEU A 989 -26.53 -15.31 -0.83
CA LEU A 989 -25.21 -15.92 -0.68
C LEU A 989 -25.02 -17.01 -1.74
N SER A 990 -23.87 -17.01 -2.40
CA SER A 990 -23.52 -17.99 -3.44
C SER A 990 -22.03 -18.37 -3.32
N PRO A 991 -21.65 -19.12 -2.26
CA PRO A 991 -20.27 -19.46 -2.02
C PRO A 991 -19.67 -20.30 -3.16
N ILE A 992 -18.40 -20.09 -3.44
CA ILE A 992 -17.59 -20.85 -4.38
C ILE A 992 -16.43 -21.43 -3.57
N LEU A 993 -16.68 -22.58 -2.93
CA LEU A 993 -15.80 -23.22 -1.97
C LEU A 993 -15.57 -24.68 -2.36
N PRO A 994 -14.31 -25.14 -2.37
CA PRO A 994 -14.00 -26.54 -2.56
C PRO A 994 -14.19 -27.30 -1.25
N SER A 995 -14.60 -28.55 -1.37
CA SER A 995 -14.77 -29.56 -0.32
C SER A 995 -13.66 -29.58 0.72
N TRP A 996 -12.41 -29.39 0.29
CA TRP A 996 -11.24 -29.45 1.16
C TRP A 996 -11.13 -28.27 2.14
N LEU A 997 -11.84 -27.15 1.96
CA LEU A 997 -11.89 -26.05 2.94
C LEU A 997 -12.86 -26.31 4.10
N PHE A 998 -13.79 -27.27 3.97
CA PHE A 998 -14.69 -27.64 5.05
C PHE A 998 -13.99 -28.51 6.07
N ASP A 999 -14.12 -28.13 7.35
CA ASP A 999 -13.53 -28.86 8.48
C ASP A 999 -14.10 -30.29 8.63
N GLU A 1000 -13.64 -31.03 9.63
CA GLU A 1000 -14.10 -32.40 9.88
C GLU A 1000 -15.60 -32.50 10.18
N SER A 1001 -16.20 -31.41 10.69
CA SER A 1001 -17.64 -31.29 10.95
C SER A 1001 -18.44 -30.76 9.74
N GLY A 1002 -17.77 -30.48 8.62
CA GLY A 1002 -18.38 -29.94 7.41
C GLY A 1002 -18.65 -28.44 7.48
N LYS A 1003 -17.87 -27.66 8.25
CA LYS A 1003 -18.09 -26.23 8.46
C LYS A 1003 -17.03 -25.35 7.82
N VAL A 1004 -17.47 -24.16 7.42
CA VAL A 1004 -16.67 -22.97 7.11
C VAL A 1004 -17.37 -21.76 7.71
N SER A 1005 -16.64 -20.91 8.41
CA SER A 1005 -17.18 -19.67 8.99
C SER A 1005 -16.37 -18.45 8.56
N PHE A 1006 -17.05 -17.33 8.35
CA PHE A 1006 -16.40 -16.06 8.04
C PHE A 1006 -17.23 -14.85 8.47
N ASN A 1007 -16.59 -13.68 8.62
CA ASN A 1007 -17.31 -12.43 8.83
C ASN A 1007 -17.74 -11.80 7.50
N PHE A 1008 -19.05 -11.73 7.29
CA PHE A 1008 -19.68 -11.00 6.19
C PHE A 1008 -19.96 -9.56 6.63
N LEU A 1009 -19.66 -8.61 5.74
CA LEU A 1009 -19.79 -7.18 6.01
C LEU A 1009 -19.08 -6.71 7.29
N GLY A 1010 -17.92 -7.31 7.57
CA GLY A 1010 -17.06 -7.02 8.72
C GLY A 1010 -17.58 -7.51 10.07
N SER A 1011 -18.88 -7.77 10.23
CA SER A 1011 -19.48 -7.96 11.55
C SER A 1011 -20.54 -9.05 11.69
N THR A 1012 -21.11 -9.56 10.59
CA THR A 1012 -22.08 -10.65 10.61
C THR A 1012 -21.38 -11.99 10.41
N GLN A 1013 -21.34 -12.84 11.43
CA GLN A 1013 -20.72 -14.16 11.32
C GLN A 1013 -21.60 -15.10 10.47
N VAL A 1014 -21.10 -15.56 9.33
CA VAL A 1014 -21.77 -16.54 8.48
C VAL A 1014 -21.11 -17.90 8.68
N THR A 1015 -21.91 -18.94 8.95
CA THR A 1015 -21.42 -20.32 9.07
C THR A 1015 -22.15 -21.22 8.08
N TYR A 1016 -21.41 -21.81 7.15
CA TYR A 1016 -21.90 -22.85 6.24
C TYR A 1016 -21.81 -24.23 6.88
N HIS A 1017 -22.91 -24.98 6.87
CA HIS A 1017 -22.98 -26.38 7.31
C HIS A 1017 -23.19 -27.28 6.08
N ASN A 1018 -22.11 -27.90 5.62
CA ASN A 1018 -22.07 -28.79 4.48
C ASN A 1018 -21.78 -30.23 4.94
N ALA A 1019 -22.84 -30.95 5.32
CA ALA A 1019 -22.72 -32.32 5.84
C ALA A 1019 -22.12 -33.30 4.82
N ARG A 1020 -22.28 -33.03 3.52
CA ARG A 1020 -21.70 -33.85 2.44
C ARG A 1020 -20.20 -33.61 2.25
N ARG A 1021 -19.67 -32.48 2.74
CA ARG A 1021 -18.31 -31.99 2.45
C ARG A 1021 -18.00 -32.03 0.94
N ALA A 1022 -18.99 -31.70 0.11
CA ALA A 1022 -18.82 -31.60 -1.33
C ALA A 1022 -18.45 -30.16 -1.74
N ASP A 1023 -17.96 -29.97 -2.96
CA ASP A 1023 -17.74 -28.63 -3.51
C ASP A 1023 -19.08 -27.87 -3.60
N THR A 1024 -19.05 -26.54 -3.52
CA THR A 1024 -20.24 -25.69 -3.71
C THR A 1024 -20.40 -25.21 -5.16
N PHE A 1025 -19.61 -25.78 -6.07
CA PHE A 1025 -19.62 -25.50 -7.51
C PHE A 1025 -19.54 -26.81 -8.30
N GLY A 1026 -19.83 -26.75 -9.60
CA GLY A 1026 -19.88 -27.92 -10.49
C GLY A 1026 -21.19 -28.71 -10.43
N ASP A 1027 -21.29 -29.79 -11.20
CA ASP A 1027 -22.54 -30.53 -11.42
C ASP A 1027 -23.09 -31.23 -10.16
N ASN A 1028 -22.21 -31.56 -9.20
CA ASN A 1028 -22.56 -32.24 -7.95
C ASN A 1028 -22.55 -31.31 -6.72
N ALA A 1029 -22.58 -29.99 -6.96
CA ALA A 1029 -22.47 -28.97 -5.94
C ALA A 1029 -23.50 -29.14 -4.82
N THR A 1030 -23.09 -28.86 -3.58
CA THR A 1030 -24.04 -28.60 -2.50
C THR A 1030 -24.63 -27.22 -2.64
N VAL A 1031 -25.94 -27.09 -2.44
CA VAL A 1031 -26.67 -25.81 -2.54
C VAL A 1031 -27.26 -25.43 -1.19
N ILE A 1032 -27.51 -24.13 -0.98
CA ILE A 1032 -28.13 -23.64 0.25
C ILE A 1032 -29.59 -24.06 0.30
N SER A 1033 -29.95 -24.87 1.29
CA SER A 1033 -31.32 -25.36 1.51
C SER A 1033 -32.12 -24.50 2.48
N SER A 1034 -31.46 -23.91 3.49
CA SER A 1034 -32.08 -22.99 4.45
C SER A 1034 -31.07 -22.08 5.12
N MET A 1035 -31.56 -20.94 5.63
CA MET A 1035 -30.78 -20.00 6.42
C MET A 1035 -31.52 -19.58 7.69
N LYS A 1036 -30.78 -19.36 8.78
CA LYS A 1036 -31.28 -18.77 10.03
C LYS A 1036 -30.50 -17.51 10.35
N LEU A 1037 -31.17 -16.37 10.32
CA LEU A 1037 -30.60 -15.06 10.66
C LEU A 1037 -30.83 -14.80 12.14
N ILE A 1038 -29.78 -14.44 12.86
CA ILE A 1038 -29.80 -14.11 14.28
C ILE A 1038 -29.53 -12.60 14.40
N LYS A 1039 -30.50 -11.87 14.94
CA LYS A 1039 -30.40 -10.42 15.16
C LYS A 1039 -29.63 -10.13 16.45
N ARG A 1040 -29.05 -8.94 16.55
CA ARG A 1040 -28.30 -8.51 17.74
C ARG A 1040 -29.15 -8.45 19.02
N ASP A 1041 -30.46 -8.28 18.90
CA ASP A 1041 -31.40 -8.33 20.03
C ASP A 1041 -31.74 -9.76 20.50
N GLY A 1042 -31.19 -10.79 19.84
CA GLY A 1042 -31.40 -12.21 20.14
C GLY A 1042 -32.60 -12.83 19.42
N THR A 1043 -33.38 -12.06 18.66
CA THR A 1043 -34.45 -12.60 17.80
C THR A 1043 -33.86 -13.31 16.58
N PHE A 1044 -34.65 -14.17 15.92
CA PHE A 1044 -34.21 -14.86 14.70
C PHE A 1044 -35.32 -15.01 13.67
N VAL A 1045 -34.91 -15.15 12.41
CA VAL A 1045 -35.78 -15.38 11.24
C VAL A 1045 -35.22 -16.55 10.43
N ASN A 1046 -36.10 -17.44 9.98
CA ASN A 1046 -35.72 -18.57 9.12
C ASN A 1046 -36.14 -18.30 7.67
N TYR A 1047 -35.31 -18.71 6.73
CA TYR A 1047 -35.57 -18.67 5.29
C TYR A 1047 -35.40 -20.06 4.68
N ASP A 1048 -36.33 -20.44 3.82
CA ASP A 1048 -36.18 -21.59 2.93
C ASP A 1048 -35.38 -21.14 1.68
N GLY A 1049 -34.27 -21.82 1.42
CA GLY A 1049 -33.35 -21.50 0.33
C GLY A 1049 -32.37 -20.36 0.61
N ALA A 1050 -31.81 -19.80 -0.47
CA ALA A 1050 -30.64 -18.91 -0.45
C ALA A 1050 -30.95 -17.40 -0.46
N VAL A 1051 -32.23 -16.99 -0.41
CA VAL A 1051 -32.63 -15.59 -0.66
C VAL A 1051 -33.27 -14.95 0.58
N ILE A 1052 -32.62 -13.92 1.11
CA ILE A 1052 -33.15 -13.03 2.16
C ILE A 1052 -33.76 -11.81 1.47
N GLN A 1053 -34.91 -11.33 1.93
CA GLN A 1053 -35.70 -10.31 1.21
C GLN A 1053 -36.15 -9.17 2.12
N GLY A 1054 -36.27 -7.98 1.55
CA GLY A 1054 -36.88 -6.81 2.18
C GLY A 1054 -36.13 -6.33 3.42
N VAL A 1055 -36.86 -6.14 4.51
CA VAL A 1055 -36.35 -5.53 5.75
C VAL A 1055 -35.18 -6.30 6.37
N ASP A 1056 -35.16 -7.64 6.25
CA ASP A 1056 -34.07 -8.43 6.83
C ASP A 1056 -32.80 -8.37 5.96
N ALA A 1057 -32.91 -8.17 4.64
CA ALA A 1057 -31.73 -7.90 3.81
C ALA A 1057 -31.10 -6.55 4.16
N ILE A 1058 -31.94 -5.53 4.42
CA ILE A 1058 -31.51 -4.22 4.93
C ILE A 1058 -30.85 -4.38 6.30
N ALA A 1059 -31.48 -5.13 7.22
CA ALA A 1059 -30.93 -5.39 8.55
C ALA A 1059 -29.53 -6.06 8.51
N VAL A 1060 -29.29 -6.99 7.57
CA VAL A 1060 -27.94 -7.55 7.37
C VAL A 1060 -26.97 -6.46 6.90
N ARG A 1061 -27.35 -5.68 5.89
CA ARG A 1061 -26.50 -4.60 5.34
C ARG A 1061 -26.14 -3.53 6.38
N ASP A 1062 -27.10 -3.20 7.24
CA ASP A 1062 -26.96 -2.15 8.26
C ASP A 1062 -26.27 -2.68 9.55
N GLY A 1063 -25.89 -3.97 9.56
CA GLY A 1063 -25.14 -4.59 10.65
C GLY A 1063 -26.01 -4.95 11.87
N GLU A 1064 -27.33 -5.03 11.73
CA GLU A 1064 -28.27 -5.39 12.81
C GLU A 1064 -28.32 -6.91 13.04
N VAL A 1065 -27.78 -7.71 12.12
CA VAL A 1065 -27.67 -9.17 12.20
C VAL A 1065 -26.28 -9.56 12.71
N SER A 1066 -26.24 -10.34 13.80
CA SER A 1066 -24.99 -10.82 14.38
C SER A 1066 -24.48 -12.10 13.72
N ALA A 1067 -25.37 -13.00 13.29
CA ALA A 1067 -24.98 -14.25 12.65
C ALA A 1067 -25.99 -14.78 11.63
N ILE A 1068 -25.51 -15.56 10.66
CA ILE A 1068 -26.31 -16.31 9.68
C ILE A 1068 -25.82 -17.76 9.66
N GLU A 1069 -26.68 -18.69 10.08
CA GLU A 1069 -26.43 -20.12 9.97
C GLU A 1069 -27.01 -20.63 8.65
N VAL A 1070 -26.17 -21.23 7.80
CA VAL A 1070 -26.54 -21.63 6.43
C VAL A 1070 -26.41 -23.15 6.29
N ASN A 1071 -27.52 -23.85 6.07
CA ASN A 1071 -27.50 -25.30 5.83
C ASN A 1071 -27.42 -25.60 4.34
N MET A 1072 -26.59 -26.58 3.96
CA MET A 1072 -26.37 -26.99 2.57
C MET A 1072 -26.70 -28.47 2.36
N GLU A 1073 -27.26 -28.80 1.19
CA GLU A 1073 -27.63 -30.18 0.80
C GLU A 1073 -27.13 -30.58 -0.58
#